data_AF-A0A521RDH6-F1
#
_entry.id   AF-A0A521RDH6-F1
#
_cell.length_a   1.000
_cell.length_b   1.000
_cell.length_c   1.000
_cell.angle_alpha   90.00
_cell.angle_beta   90.00
_cell.angle_gamma   90.00
#
_symmetry.space_group_name_H-M   'P 1'
#
loop_
_entity.id
_entity.type
_entity.pdbx_description
1 polymer ?
#
loop_
_entity_poly.entity_id
_entity_poly.type
_entity_poly.pdbx_seq_one_letter_code
_entity_poly.pdbx_strand_id
1 'polypeptide(L)'
;MATNDLNAEGTIRYSDGLPDPGNPILSDQDSFTLGYQFTKWGAGLGTSATISYSIPGNLVGNASSWTGDYATFFPSTNEPANMSLVNAAVAASFEASLQAWAHVANLTFTKITDVNGGEVGVFRVAYYNAMSEGAAGWAYLPTRSAVGGDIWLNPDDPGDPTPLWSGTALSPGGAGFGTFLHEVGHALGLSHPGGGDGAAPGYDNRTTIMSYNSLVFRDVTPGPGGSSVTWKQVEASTPMIHDIAAIQYLYGANTTYNNGDNTYSFDTAVPFFQTIWDAGGTDTISVSNFSLGCEVDLRPGQLSSIMIPSDPPGVFTDPPGSVIYDGTDNLGIAFNCIIENATGGTGNDKFYSNSANNVLTGGAGTDTAAFSGLKAGYSITGSAGNYTVTDINAAYGNDGSDTLTSIENLQFRGSITFDFDADGKHDLLWRNRATGGDVLWKSANGATTQAVEGVGDLNWKIAGIGDFDGDGKSDFLWRNRVTGGNVIWKSGNSATTQAVEGVGDLNWQAAGVGDFDGDGKSDLLWRNRVTGGNVIWKSADSATTQAVEGVGDLNWQAAGVGDFDGDGKSDLLWRNRATGGDVLWKSANSATTQAVEGVGDLNWQVAGVGDFDGDGKSDLLWRNRATGADVLWKSANSATTQAVTGVGDLNWQVAGTGDYDGDGKSDLLWRNRATGENVLWKGGDSATTQAVGGVSDRDWQIPAQTSARSQSVTVPSDFEGDSKSDILWRNSATGAAVIWKNGDGATTQAVEGVSDLNWKIAGLGDFDGDGRSDLLWRNSATGGNTIWKSANSATTQAVGSVGDLNWQVAGVGDFDGDGRSDILWRNSVTGGDVIWKSGNGATTQAVEGVNDLNWKIDGVGDFDGDGRSDILWRNSATGGNVIWKSANSATTQAVEGVGDLNWKVVGAGDFDGDGRSDILWRNNSTGGDVIWKSGNSATTLAVTGVSDLNWQVAGVGDFDGDGRSDILWRKFSTGENVIWKSGNSATTQAVSSVASQSWQIIDDPERVPLVGDAGDNTLRGTAQGDILKGGLGNDTLTGNAGADQFVFDTAPDALTNLDTITDFAAGADKLVLDDEIFTALTSGPGADDFVSGAGATAALDGADHLIYNSSTGALYYDADGTGASSAVQFATLTDHPAITTSDFAVS
;
A
#
# COMPACT_ATOMS: atom_id res chain seq x y z
N MET A 1 53.35 -28.27 -27.96
CA MET A 1 53.70 -26.87 -28.29
C MET A 1 52.56 -26.02 -27.79
N ALA A 2 52.69 -25.02 -26.93
CA ALA A 2 53.55 -24.86 -25.75
C ALA A 2 52.64 -24.09 -24.75
N THR A 3 52.42 -24.68 -23.59
CA THR A 3 51.51 -24.27 -22.52
C THR A 3 52.23 -23.28 -21.62
N ASN A 4 51.73 -22.05 -21.47
CA ASN A 4 52.06 -21.23 -20.30
C ASN A 4 51.12 -21.62 -19.16
N ASP A 5 51.22 -22.89 -18.77
CA ASP A 5 50.64 -23.39 -17.53
C ASP A 5 51.62 -23.08 -16.41
N LEU A 6 51.08 -22.72 -15.24
CA LEU A 6 51.77 -22.93 -13.96
C LEU A 6 52.45 -24.30 -14.04
N ASN A 7 53.76 -24.38 -13.77
CA ASN A 7 54.37 -25.69 -13.67
C ASN A 7 53.68 -26.48 -12.54
N ALA A 8 53.84 -27.81 -12.50
CA ALA A 8 53.24 -28.65 -11.46
C ALA A 8 53.68 -28.28 -10.01
N GLU A 9 54.57 -27.30 -9.86
CA GLU A 9 55.15 -26.78 -8.62
C GLU A 9 54.64 -25.35 -8.26
N GLY A 10 53.76 -24.75 -9.08
CA GLY A 10 53.08 -23.48 -8.77
C GLY A 10 53.95 -22.22 -8.93
N THR A 11 54.95 -22.20 -9.81
CA THR A 11 55.90 -21.07 -10.00
C THR A 11 55.97 -20.57 -11.46
N ILE A 12 56.52 -19.36 -11.67
CA ILE A 12 56.68 -18.72 -13.00
C ILE A 12 58.16 -18.69 -13.41
N ARG A 13 58.48 -19.08 -14.66
CA ARG A 13 59.82 -18.99 -15.26
C ARG A 13 59.85 -18.05 -16.47
N TYR A 14 60.85 -17.17 -16.51
CA TYR A 14 60.93 -16.08 -17.51
C TYR A 14 61.44 -16.46 -18.92
N SER A 15 61.77 -17.73 -19.20
CA SER A 15 62.44 -18.12 -20.46
C SER A 15 61.53 -18.50 -21.63
N ASP A 16 60.21 -18.56 -21.44
CA ASP A 16 59.30 -19.24 -22.37
C ASP A 16 58.35 -18.20 -23.00
N GLY A 17 58.59 -17.87 -24.27
CA GLY A 17 57.89 -16.79 -25.00
C GLY A 17 56.36 -16.89 -24.98
N LEU A 18 55.72 -15.71 -25.09
CA LEU A 18 54.28 -15.40 -25.08
C LEU A 18 53.32 -16.58 -25.42
N PRO A 19 52.27 -16.82 -24.60
CA PRO A 19 51.26 -17.82 -24.92
C PRO A 19 50.13 -17.26 -25.78
N ASP A 20 49.61 -18.15 -26.61
CA ASP A 20 48.47 -18.03 -27.52
C ASP A 20 47.17 -17.57 -26.81
N PRO A 21 46.43 -16.56 -27.34
CA PRO A 21 45.17 -16.08 -26.77
C PRO A 21 43.98 -17.06 -26.92
N GLY A 22 44.16 -18.25 -27.50
CA GLY A 22 43.08 -19.17 -27.84
C GLY A 22 42.97 -20.45 -26.99
N ASN A 23 42.65 -20.39 -25.70
CA ASN A 23 41.85 -21.41 -24.98
C ASN A 23 41.48 -20.90 -23.57
N PRO A 24 40.20 -20.87 -23.17
CA PRO A 24 39.71 -20.04 -22.08
C PRO A 24 40.19 -20.53 -20.71
N ILE A 25 40.62 -19.60 -19.85
CA ILE A 25 40.41 -19.73 -18.40
C ILE A 25 38.89 -19.86 -18.26
N LEU A 26 38.38 -20.85 -17.53
CA LEU A 26 36.94 -21.06 -17.35
C LEU A 26 36.27 -19.74 -16.96
N SER A 27 35.62 -19.10 -17.94
CA SER A 27 34.58 -18.11 -17.69
C SER A 27 33.28 -18.91 -17.65
N ASP A 28 32.95 -19.48 -16.49
CA ASP A 28 31.57 -19.89 -16.27
C ASP A 28 30.83 -18.68 -15.71
N GLN A 29 30.09 -18.04 -16.61
CA GLN A 29 28.85 -17.35 -16.26
C GLN A 29 27.87 -18.42 -15.78
N ASP A 30 27.98 -18.81 -14.51
CA ASP A 30 26.88 -19.45 -13.80
C ASP A 30 26.81 -18.88 -12.39
N SER A 31 25.62 -18.38 -12.10
CA SER A 31 25.22 -17.49 -11.02
C SER A 31 25.54 -18.01 -9.61
N PHE A 32 26.29 -17.21 -8.84
CA PHE A 32 26.04 -17.05 -7.42
C PHE A 32 25.64 -15.59 -7.18
N THR A 33 24.54 -15.39 -6.46
CA THR A 33 23.67 -14.19 -6.38
C THR A 33 24.29 -12.95 -5.72
N LEU A 34 25.50 -12.55 -6.12
CA LEU A 34 26.20 -11.37 -5.59
C LEU A 34 26.91 -10.50 -6.67
N GLY A 35 26.70 -10.77 -7.96
CA GLY A 35 27.23 -9.94 -9.05
C GLY A 35 28.75 -9.97 -9.26
N TYR A 36 29.48 -10.88 -8.61
CA TYR A 36 30.93 -11.01 -8.73
C TYR A 36 31.38 -11.59 -10.07
N GLN A 37 32.48 -11.06 -10.62
CA GLN A 37 33.27 -11.72 -11.66
C GLN A 37 34.44 -12.45 -10.98
N PHE A 38 34.59 -13.75 -11.27
CA PHE A 38 35.64 -14.58 -10.66
C PHE A 38 36.68 -15.03 -11.68
N THR A 39 37.94 -14.99 -11.28
CA THR A 39 39.04 -15.73 -11.92
C THR A 39 39.77 -16.52 -10.82
N LYS A 40 40.42 -17.65 -11.12
CA LYS A 40 41.11 -18.46 -10.09
C LYS A 40 42.41 -19.09 -10.57
N TRP A 41 43.23 -19.52 -9.62
CA TRP A 41 44.44 -20.32 -9.86
C TRP A 41 44.18 -21.83 -9.80
N GLY A 42 44.94 -22.64 -10.55
CA GLY A 42 44.85 -24.10 -10.49
C GLY A 42 43.71 -24.72 -11.31
N ALA A 43 43.22 -25.88 -10.87
CA ALA A 43 42.24 -26.69 -11.59
C ALA A 43 40.79 -26.15 -11.46
N GLY A 44 39.75 -26.94 -11.74
CA GLY A 44 38.34 -26.51 -11.72
C GLY A 44 37.84 -25.95 -10.39
N LEU A 45 36.62 -25.41 -10.35
CA LEU A 45 36.00 -24.87 -9.14
C LEU A 45 35.94 -25.91 -8.00
N GLY A 46 36.01 -25.45 -6.75
CA GLY A 46 36.00 -26.30 -5.56
C GLY A 46 37.24 -27.17 -5.37
N THR A 47 38.31 -26.96 -6.14
CA THR A 47 39.54 -27.76 -6.05
C THR A 47 40.72 -26.97 -5.51
N SER A 48 41.53 -27.65 -4.69
CA SER A 48 42.70 -27.09 -4.02
C SER A 48 43.71 -26.47 -4.98
N ALA A 49 44.43 -25.45 -4.51
CA ALA A 49 45.54 -24.85 -5.26
C ALA A 49 46.81 -24.71 -4.42
N THR A 50 47.96 -24.97 -5.05
CA THR A 50 49.28 -24.65 -4.49
C THR A 50 49.82 -23.42 -5.21
N ILE A 51 50.08 -22.36 -4.45
CA ILE A 51 50.49 -21.05 -4.98
C ILE A 51 51.84 -20.69 -4.38
N SER A 52 52.83 -20.41 -5.22
CA SER A 52 54.11 -19.90 -4.72
C SER A 52 54.04 -18.40 -4.46
N TYR A 53 54.80 -17.93 -3.47
CA TYR A 53 54.97 -16.51 -3.22
C TYR A 53 56.44 -16.17 -2.96
N SER A 54 56.82 -14.93 -3.25
CA SER A 54 58.15 -14.42 -2.96
C SER A 54 58.07 -12.96 -2.50
N ILE A 55 58.90 -12.61 -1.51
CA ILE A 55 59.06 -11.23 -1.07
C ILE A 55 60.37 -10.71 -1.66
N PRO A 56 60.34 -9.70 -2.55
CA PRO A 56 61.54 -9.11 -3.13
C PRO A 56 62.53 -8.69 -2.03
N GLY A 57 63.74 -9.23 -2.10
CA GLY A 57 64.80 -8.97 -1.13
C GLY A 57 65.91 -8.08 -1.70
N ASN A 58 66.73 -7.50 -0.82
CA ASN A 58 67.95 -6.78 -1.21
C ASN A 58 69.02 -7.80 -1.65
N LEU A 59 68.86 -8.38 -2.83
CA LEU A 59 69.90 -9.13 -3.51
C LEU A 59 70.94 -8.13 -3.96
N VAL A 60 72.07 -8.11 -3.26
CA VAL A 60 73.24 -7.28 -3.60
C VAL A 60 73.57 -7.46 -5.08
N GLY A 61 73.21 -6.46 -5.91
CA GLY A 61 73.53 -6.43 -7.33
C GLY A 61 72.56 -7.12 -8.30
N ASN A 62 71.37 -7.57 -7.87
CA ASN A 62 70.35 -8.14 -8.77
C ASN A 62 68.95 -7.66 -8.34
N ALA A 63 68.31 -6.78 -9.13
CA ALA A 63 66.89 -6.47 -8.92
C ALA A 63 66.07 -7.77 -8.98
N SER A 64 65.02 -7.91 -8.16
CA SER A 64 64.00 -8.95 -8.39
C SER A 64 63.53 -8.84 -9.84
N SER A 65 63.47 -9.96 -10.56
CA SER A 65 62.97 -9.90 -11.93
C SER A 65 61.46 -9.75 -11.87
N TRP A 66 60.99 -8.52 -12.01
CA TRP A 66 59.70 -8.21 -12.62
C TRP A 66 59.98 -8.07 -14.12
N THR A 67 59.15 -8.63 -15.01
CA THR A 67 59.46 -8.61 -16.45
C THR A 67 59.65 -7.18 -16.96
N GLY A 68 60.42 -7.02 -18.05
CA GLY A 68 60.41 -5.78 -18.83
C GLY A 68 59.06 -5.51 -19.52
N ASP A 69 58.12 -6.45 -19.44
CA ASP A 69 56.79 -6.40 -20.05
C ASP A 69 55.75 -5.71 -19.16
N TYR A 70 56.08 -5.34 -17.91
CA TYR A 70 55.22 -4.44 -17.13
C TYR A 70 54.92 -3.14 -17.89
N ALA A 71 55.97 -2.57 -18.52
CA ALA A 71 55.84 -1.39 -19.36
C ALA A 71 55.13 -1.66 -20.71
N THR A 72 54.90 -2.92 -21.11
CA THR A 72 54.16 -3.24 -22.34
C THR A 72 52.67 -3.46 -22.07
N PHE A 73 52.30 -4.04 -20.92
CA PHE A 73 50.90 -4.22 -20.51
C PHE A 73 50.33 -3.00 -19.78
N PHE A 74 51.13 -2.32 -18.95
CA PHE A 74 50.74 -1.14 -18.17
C PHE A 74 51.78 -0.01 -18.32
N PRO A 75 51.91 0.58 -19.52
CA PRO A 75 52.91 1.61 -19.81
C PRO A 75 52.75 2.89 -18.96
N SER A 76 51.55 3.16 -18.44
CA SER A 76 51.24 4.36 -17.66
C SER A 76 51.78 4.32 -16.23
N THR A 77 51.89 3.14 -15.62
CA THR A 77 52.25 2.97 -14.21
C THR A 77 53.67 2.43 -14.03
N ASN A 78 54.08 1.45 -14.85
CA ASN A 78 55.40 0.80 -14.82
C ASN A 78 55.91 0.57 -13.38
N GLU A 79 55.09 -0.10 -12.59
CA GLU A 79 55.19 -0.22 -11.13
C GLU A 79 56.58 -0.67 -10.65
N PRO A 80 57.23 -1.68 -11.27
CA PRO A 80 58.56 -2.12 -10.85
C PRO A 80 59.65 -1.05 -10.98
N ALA A 81 59.48 -0.05 -11.84
CA ALA A 81 60.47 1.03 -12.00
C ALA A 81 60.45 2.04 -10.85
N ASN A 82 59.35 2.15 -10.11
CA ASN A 82 59.19 3.08 -8.98
C ASN A 82 58.93 2.34 -7.67
N MET A 83 59.39 1.09 -7.54
CA MET A 83 59.14 0.30 -6.35
C MET A 83 60.14 0.53 -5.21
N SER A 84 59.73 0.27 -3.98
CA SER A 84 60.62 0.07 -2.83
C SER A 84 60.28 -1.22 -2.08
N LEU A 85 61.24 -1.76 -1.33
CA LEU A 85 61.10 -3.05 -0.66
C LEU A 85 60.29 -2.91 0.63
N VAL A 86 59.42 -3.88 0.90
CA VAL A 86 58.76 -4.00 2.19
C VAL A 86 59.76 -4.40 3.28
N ASN A 87 59.53 -3.92 4.50
CA ASN A 87 60.33 -4.31 5.66
C ASN A 87 59.88 -5.68 6.22
N ALA A 88 60.63 -6.21 7.19
CA ALA A 88 60.36 -7.53 7.75
C ALA A 88 59.00 -7.65 8.47
N ALA A 89 58.50 -6.57 9.09
CA ALA A 89 57.21 -6.59 9.77
C ALA A 89 56.04 -6.63 8.77
N VAL A 90 56.14 -5.86 7.69
CA VAL A 90 55.17 -5.84 6.60
C VAL A 90 55.16 -7.17 5.86
N ALA A 91 56.34 -7.74 5.60
CA ALA A 91 56.48 -9.08 5.04
C ALA A 91 55.80 -10.16 5.92
N ALA A 92 55.98 -10.09 7.24
CA ALA A 92 55.33 -11.03 8.16
C ALA A 92 53.81 -10.87 8.18
N SER A 93 53.29 -9.65 8.08
CA SER A 93 51.85 -9.36 7.98
C SER A 93 51.24 -9.90 6.68
N PHE A 94 51.93 -9.70 5.55
CA PHE A 94 51.56 -10.33 4.27
C PHE A 94 51.48 -11.86 4.41
N GLU A 95 52.51 -12.50 4.96
CA GLU A 95 52.50 -13.96 5.17
C GLU A 95 51.37 -14.42 6.10
N ALA A 96 51.06 -13.66 7.15
CA ALA A 96 49.94 -13.93 8.04
C ALA A 96 48.58 -13.83 7.32
N SER A 97 48.42 -12.86 6.39
CA SER A 97 47.21 -12.76 5.58
C SER A 97 47.03 -13.95 4.62
N LEU A 98 48.13 -14.45 4.02
CA LEU A 98 48.10 -15.69 3.22
C LEU A 98 47.63 -16.87 4.07
N GLN A 99 48.14 -16.99 5.31
CA GLN A 99 47.70 -18.04 6.21
C GLN A 99 46.22 -17.91 6.60
N ALA A 100 45.73 -16.69 6.83
CA ALA A 100 44.32 -16.47 7.12
C ALA A 100 43.38 -16.99 6.00
N TRP A 101 43.76 -16.80 4.73
CA TRP A 101 43.05 -17.39 3.60
C TRP A 101 43.22 -18.92 3.49
N ALA A 102 44.40 -19.45 3.82
CA ALA A 102 44.66 -20.89 3.85
C ALA A 102 43.94 -21.61 5.00
N HIS A 103 43.61 -20.91 6.09
CA HIS A 103 42.82 -21.48 7.18
C HIS A 103 41.42 -21.87 6.70
N VAL A 104 40.82 -21.11 5.77
CA VAL A 104 39.41 -21.24 5.40
C VAL A 104 39.18 -22.03 4.09
N ALA A 105 40.19 -22.18 3.24
CA ALA A 105 40.10 -22.90 1.96
C ALA A 105 41.33 -23.77 1.68
N ASN A 106 41.22 -24.72 0.76
CA ASN A 106 42.31 -25.64 0.39
C ASN A 106 43.41 -24.96 -0.44
N LEU A 107 44.08 -23.97 0.16
CA LEU A 107 45.16 -23.20 -0.40
C LEU A 107 46.46 -23.58 0.30
N THR A 108 47.49 -23.89 -0.48
CA THR A 108 48.83 -24.14 0.03
C THR A 108 49.78 -23.08 -0.49
N PHE A 109 50.27 -22.20 0.37
CA PHE A 109 51.23 -21.16 0.01
C PHE A 109 52.66 -21.62 0.24
N THR A 110 53.49 -21.57 -0.80
CA THR A 110 54.90 -21.99 -0.73
C THR A 110 55.83 -20.81 -0.97
N LYS A 111 56.60 -20.42 0.05
CA LYS A 111 57.62 -19.37 -0.11
C LYS A 111 58.77 -19.85 -1.00
N ILE A 112 59.10 -19.08 -2.02
CA ILE A 112 60.28 -19.32 -2.84
C ILE A 112 61.24 -18.12 -2.81
N THR A 113 62.49 -18.36 -3.18
CA THR A 113 63.48 -17.28 -3.32
C THR A 113 63.33 -16.64 -4.68
N ASP A 114 63.19 -15.33 -4.71
CA ASP A 114 63.18 -14.55 -5.95
C ASP A 114 64.56 -14.62 -6.63
N VAL A 115 64.62 -15.10 -7.87
CA VAL A 115 65.87 -15.22 -8.64
C VAL A 115 65.78 -14.34 -9.89
N ASN A 116 66.67 -13.35 -9.98
CA ASN A 116 66.76 -12.47 -11.16
C ASN A 116 66.98 -13.28 -12.46
N GLY A 117 66.04 -13.15 -13.41
CA GLY A 117 66.06 -13.87 -14.68
C GLY A 117 65.72 -15.37 -14.54
N GLY A 118 65.23 -15.77 -13.37
CA GLY A 118 64.93 -17.15 -12.98
C GLY A 118 63.47 -17.33 -12.53
N GLU A 119 63.28 -18.08 -11.46
CA GLU A 119 61.96 -18.45 -10.94
C GLU A 119 61.51 -17.45 -9.87
N VAL A 120 60.24 -17.03 -9.93
CA VAL A 120 59.62 -16.10 -8.97
C VAL A 120 58.30 -16.63 -8.47
N GLY A 121 57.87 -16.11 -7.32
CA GLY A 121 56.55 -16.38 -6.77
C GLY A 121 55.46 -15.86 -7.69
N VAL A 122 54.31 -16.55 -7.70
CA VAL A 122 53.08 -16.05 -8.33
C VAL A 122 52.59 -14.82 -7.56
N PHE A 123 52.61 -14.87 -6.23
CA PHE A 123 52.32 -13.69 -5.42
C PHE A 123 53.62 -12.98 -5.03
N ARG A 124 53.64 -11.67 -5.25
CA ARG A 124 54.75 -10.79 -4.82
C ARG A 124 54.20 -9.52 -4.22
N VAL A 125 54.91 -9.00 -3.23
CA VAL A 125 54.52 -7.79 -2.50
C VAL A 125 55.65 -6.77 -2.49
N ALA A 126 55.36 -5.53 -2.86
CA ALA A 126 56.30 -4.40 -2.82
C ALA A 126 55.56 -3.07 -2.63
N TYR A 127 56.28 -2.02 -2.23
CA TYR A 127 55.73 -0.66 -2.27
C TYR A 127 55.82 -0.08 -3.68
N TYR A 128 54.81 0.68 -4.09
CA TYR A 128 54.86 1.52 -5.29
C TYR A 128 54.91 3.00 -4.88
N ASN A 129 56.06 3.64 -5.03
CA ASN A 129 56.29 5.00 -4.51
C ASN A 129 55.61 6.11 -5.32
N ALA A 130 54.89 5.76 -6.39
CA ALA A 130 54.13 6.70 -7.22
C ALA A 130 52.62 6.41 -7.18
N MET A 131 52.15 5.65 -6.19
CA MET A 131 50.73 5.40 -5.97
C MET A 131 50.00 6.72 -5.67
N SER A 132 48.79 6.89 -6.20
CA SER A 132 48.01 8.12 -6.04
C SER A 132 47.57 8.34 -4.59
N GLU A 133 47.47 9.60 -4.19
CA GLU A 133 46.93 10.03 -2.88
C GLU A 133 45.50 9.47 -2.71
N GLY A 134 45.29 8.69 -1.64
CA GLY A 134 43.98 8.08 -1.30
C GLY A 134 43.85 6.55 -1.53
N ALA A 135 44.83 5.88 -2.15
CA ALA A 135 44.86 4.42 -2.24
C ALA A 135 45.83 3.81 -1.23
N ALA A 136 45.42 2.78 -0.48
CA ALA A 136 46.30 2.05 0.46
C ALA A 136 47.13 0.96 -0.23
N GLY A 137 46.57 0.34 -1.28
CA GLY A 137 47.21 -0.67 -2.11
C GLY A 137 46.31 -1.07 -3.29
N TRP A 138 46.82 -1.97 -4.12
CA TRP A 138 46.04 -2.72 -5.10
C TRP A 138 46.70 -4.06 -5.42
N ALA A 139 45.93 -5.00 -5.94
CA ALA A 139 46.42 -6.27 -6.45
C ALA A 139 45.82 -6.63 -7.80
N TYR A 140 46.51 -7.50 -8.53
CA TYR A 140 46.01 -8.02 -9.79
C TYR A 140 45.32 -9.37 -9.61
N LEU A 141 44.10 -9.47 -10.13
CA LEU A 141 43.35 -10.73 -10.23
C LEU A 141 44.16 -11.83 -10.94
N PRO A 142 43.84 -13.12 -10.70
CA PRO A 142 44.41 -14.24 -11.42
C PRO A 142 44.40 -14.07 -12.94
N THR A 143 45.58 -14.11 -13.56
CA THR A 143 45.77 -13.98 -15.01
C THR A 143 47.00 -14.76 -15.49
N ARG A 144 47.06 -15.06 -16.78
CA ARG A 144 48.22 -15.70 -17.44
C ARG A 144 49.39 -14.75 -17.66
N SER A 145 49.20 -13.44 -17.43
CA SER A 145 50.28 -12.46 -17.50
C SER A 145 51.19 -12.58 -16.27
N ALA A 146 52.45 -12.18 -16.43
CA ALA A 146 53.44 -12.16 -15.36
C ALA A 146 53.14 -11.12 -14.25
N VAL A 147 52.00 -10.43 -14.30
CA VAL A 147 51.52 -9.48 -13.27
C VAL A 147 50.49 -10.10 -12.32
N GLY A 148 49.92 -11.26 -12.69
CA GLY A 148 48.79 -11.83 -11.97
C GLY A 148 49.17 -12.27 -10.56
N GLY A 149 48.40 -11.82 -9.57
CA GLY A 149 48.66 -12.10 -8.16
C GLY A 149 49.66 -11.15 -7.48
N ASP A 150 50.17 -10.14 -8.19
CA ASP A 150 51.06 -9.15 -7.59
C ASP A 150 50.29 -8.10 -6.80
N ILE A 151 50.88 -7.71 -5.67
CA ILE A 151 50.31 -6.80 -4.68
C ILE A 151 51.24 -5.60 -4.51
N TRP A 152 50.69 -4.41 -4.69
CA TRP A 152 51.40 -3.14 -4.58
C TRP A 152 50.81 -2.32 -3.44
N LEU A 153 51.68 -1.81 -2.57
CA LEU A 153 51.28 -1.04 -1.40
C LEU A 153 51.69 0.42 -1.55
N ASN A 154 50.89 1.35 -1.03
CA ASN A 154 51.29 2.74 -0.91
C ASN A 154 52.20 2.92 0.31
N PRO A 155 53.45 3.38 0.19
CA PRO A 155 54.28 3.64 1.36
C PRO A 155 53.69 4.74 2.26
N ASP A 156 53.73 4.55 3.57
CA ASP A 156 53.28 5.58 4.53
C ASP A 156 54.11 6.86 4.37
N ASP A 157 53.44 8.02 4.43
CA ASP A 157 54.13 9.30 4.50
C ASP A 157 54.91 9.42 5.84
N PRO A 158 56.16 9.93 5.86
CA PRO A 158 57.00 10.03 7.07
C PRO A 158 56.45 10.91 8.23
N GLY A 159 55.22 11.40 8.13
CA GLY A 159 54.52 12.19 9.14
C GLY A 159 53.04 11.84 9.31
N ASP A 160 52.57 10.73 8.71
CA ASP A 160 51.20 10.25 8.91
C ASP A 160 50.96 9.93 10.39
N PRO A 161 49.95 10.53 11.04
CA PRO A 161 49.61 10.21 12.43
C PRO A 161 49.06 8.78 12.63
N THR A 162 48.68 8.08 11.55
CA THR A 162 48.06 6.74 11.56
C THR A 162 48.71 5.81 10.52
N PRO A 163 50.01 5.47 10.66
CA PRO A 163 50.73 4.67 9.66
C PRO A 163 50.16 3.25 9.54
N LEU A 164 49.90 2.80 8.31
CA LEU A 164 49.33 1.48 8.02
C LEU A 164 50.37 0.36 8.18
N TRP A 165 51.64 0.65 7.89
CA TRP A 165 52.67 -0.37 7.70
C TRP A 165 53.59 -0.54 8.92
N SER A 166 53.08 -0.28 10.12
CA SER A 166 53.85 -0.39 11.36
C SER A 166 53.00 -0.74 12.59
N GLY A 167 53.67 -1.21 13.65
CA GLY A 167 53.04 -1.41 14.96
C GLY A 167 51.86 -2.38 14.93
N THR A 168 50.78 -2.02 15.64
CA THR A 168 49.57 -2.83 15.75
C THR A 168 48.72 -2.84 14.48
N ALA A 169 48.92 -1.89 13.56
CA ALA A 169 48.19 -1.86 12.28
C ALA A 169 48.48 -3.09 11.39
N LEU A 170 49.62 -3.76 11.61
CA LEU A 170 50.04 -4.97 10.89
C LEU A 170 49.52 -6.29 11.50
N SER A 171 48.83 -6.23 12.65
CA SER A 171 48.25 -7.40 13.32
C SER A 171 46.78 -7.59 12.91
N PRO A 172 46.19 -8.79 13.05
CA PRO A 172 44.77 -9.00 12.84
C PRO A 172 43.90 -7.95 13.54
N GLY A 173 42.93 -7.37 12.81
CA GLY A 173 42.10 -6.26 13.27
C GLY A 173 42.73 -4.86 13.13
N GLY A 174 43.94 -4.76 12.57
CA GLY A 174 44.59 -3.51 12.20
C GLY A 174 44.45 -3.18 10.72
N ALA A 175 44.43 -1.88 10.38
CA ALA A 175 44.17 -1.40 9.01
C ALA A 175 45.18 -1.88 7.94
N GLY A 176 46.46 -2.03 8.29
CA GLY A 176 47.47 -2.60 7.39
C GLY A 176 47.23 -4.09 7.12
N PHE A 177 46.83 -4.86 8.13
CA PHE A 177 46.46 -6.27 7.97
C PHE A 177 45.15 -6.44 7.19
N GLY A 178 44.14 -5.61 7.47
CA GLY A 178 42.88 -5.58 6.73
C GLY A 178 43.09 -5.29 5.25
N THR A 179 43.97 -4.33 4.93
CA THR A 179 44.41 -4.07 3.55
C THR A 179 45.05 -5.31 2.93
N PHE A 180 45.92 -6.02 3.65
CA PHE A 180 46.49 -7.28 3.13
C PHE A 180 45.44 -8.37 2.89
N LEU A 181 44.48 -8.55 3.80
CA LEU A 181 43.39 -9.50 3.59
C LEU A 181 42.62 -9.18 2.30
N HIS A 182 42.30 -7.91 2.08
CA HIS A 182 41.62 -7.40 0.89
C HIS A 182 42.42 -7.67 -0.39
N GLU A 183 43.69 -7.24 -0.43
CA GLU A 183 44.52 -7.36 -1.64
C GLU A 183 44.88 -8.80 -1.97
N VAL A 184 45.08 -9.65 -0.95
CA VAL A 184 45.24 -11.09 -1.17
C VAL A 184 43.94 -11.72 -1.69
N GLY A 185 42.77 -11.23 -1.26
CA GLY A 185 41.47 -11.62 -1.82
C GLY A 185 41.39 -11.39 -3.32
N HIS A 186 41.80 -10.20 -3.80
CA HIS A 186 41.94 -9.91 -5.24
C HIS A 186 42.95 -10.86 -5.91
N ALA A 187 44.15 -11.00 -5.35
CA ALA A 187 45.18 -11.89 -5.91
C ALA A 187 44.70 -13.35 -6.03
N LEU A 188 43.77 -13.77 -5.17
CA LEU A 188 43.12 -15.08 -5.18
C LEU A 188 41.92 -15.19 -6.11
N GLY A 189 41.30 -14.09 -6.55
CA GLY A 189 40.19 -14.12 -7.50
C GLY A 189 38.90 -13.41 -7.12
N LEU A 190 38.86 -12.75 -5.96
CA LEU A 190 37.68 -12.04 -5.50
C LEU A 190 37.66 -10.62 -6.06
N SER A 191 36.50 -10.14 -6.51
CA SER A 191 36.30 -8.75 -6.91
C SER A 191 35.58 -7.97 -5.82
N HIS A 192 35.51 -6.64 -5.92
CA HIS A 192 34.62 -5.84 -5.08
C HIS A 192 33.14 -6.19 -5.35
N PRO A 193 32.26 -6.10 -4.33
CA PRO A 193 30.82 -6.25 -4.54
C PRO A 193 30.30 -5.18 -5.52
N GLY A 194 29.36 -5.54 -6.40
CA GLY A 194 28.78 -4.60 -7.38
C GLY A 194 29.61 -4.33 -8.64
N GLY A 195 30.81 -4.92 -8.78
CA GLY A 195 31.54 -4.99 -10.05
C GLY A 195 32.33 -3.73 -10.46
N GLY A 196 32.60 -2.80 -9.54
CA GLY A 196 33.44 -1.62 -9.81
C GLY A 196 34.14 -1.05 -8.57
N ASP A 197 35.03 -0.07 -8.79
CA ASP A 197 35.90 0.55 -7.77
C ASP A 197 35.15 1.56 -6.88
N GLY A 198 34.14 1.11 -6.12
CA GLY A 198 33.36 2.00 -5.25
C GLY A 198 32.51 1.28 -4.21
N ALA A 199 31.99 2.06 -3.26
CA ALA A 199 31.07 1.57 -2.24
C ALA A 199 29.80 0.99 -2.87
N ALA A 200 29.55 -0.30 -2.65
CA ALA A 200 28.31 -0.95 -3.04
C ALA A 200 27.25 -0.80 -1.94
N PRO A 201 26.04 -0.31 -2.25
CA PRO A 201 24.94 -0.30 -1.27
C PRO A 201 24.66 -1.70 -0.73
N GLY A 202 24.47 -1.82 0.58
CA GLY A 202 24.11 -3.08 1.24
C GLY A 202 25.28 -3.98 1.68
N TYR A 203 26.54 -3.63 1.37
CA TYR A 203 27.71 -4.42 1.77
C TYR A 203 28.72 -3.57 2.56
N ASP A 204 29.22 -4.09 3.68
CA ASP A 204 30.30 -3.47 4.47
C ASP A 204 31.22 -4.52 5.10
N ASN A 205 32.23 -4.04 5.83
CA ASN A 205 33.27 -4.88 6.44
C ASN A 205 32.75 -5.90 7.48
N ARG A 206 31.47 -5.88 7.88
CA ARG A 206 30.84 -6.95 8.68
C ARG A 206 30.61 -8.23 7.88
N THR A 207 30.43 -8.11 6.56
CA THR A 207 30.00 -9.23 5.70
C THR A 207 31.04 -9.62 4.65
N THR A 208 31.86 -8.68 4.18
CA THR A 208 32.95 -8.92 3.23
C THR A 208 34.09 -7.91 3.42
N ILE A 209 35.34 -8.39 3.50
CA ILE A 209 36.53 -7.54 3.50
C ILE A 209 36.73 -6.86 2.14
N MET A 210 36.07 -7.34 1.08
CA MET A 210 36.13 -6.75 -0.25
C MET A 210 35.30 -5.45 -0.38
N SER A 211 34.56 -5.04 0.66
CA SER A 211 33.80 -3.78 0.62
C SER A 211 34.69 -2.56 0.86
N TYR A 212 34.27 -1.42 0.35
CA TYR A 212 34.81 -0.10 0.70
C TYR A 212 34.07 0.58 1.87
N ASN A 213 32.94 0.03 2.30
CA ASN A 213 32.18 0.57 3.42
C ASN A 213 32.75 0.03 4.73
N SER A 214 33.30 0.93 5.56
CA SER A 214 33.84 0.60 6.88
C SER A 214 33.11 1.36 7.98
N LEU A 215 33.12 0.78 9.17
CA LEU A 215 32.53 1.38 10.38
C LEU A 215 33.62 2.04 11.20
N VAL A 216 33.27 3.14 11.87
CA VAL A 216 34.19 3.86 12.76
C VAL A 216 33.77 3.68 14.22
N PHE A 217 34.75 3.38 15.06
CA PHE A 217 34.61 3.29 16.50
C PHE A 217 35.11 4.56 17.18
N ARG A 218 34.39 4.96 18.23
CA ARG A 218 34.70 6.13 19.05
C ARG A 218 35.55 5.72 20.26
N ASP A 219 36.82 6.10 20.26
CA ASP A 219 37.71 5.89 21.40
C ASP A 219 37.77 7.17 22.26
N VAL A 220 37.32 7.08 23.51
CA VAL A 220 37.23 8.20 24.46
C VAL A 220 38.32 8.06 25.51
N THR A 221 39.26 9.01 25.54
CA THR A 221 40.30 9.09 26.58
C THR A 221 39.94 10.18 27.61
N PRO A 222 39.66 9.82 28.88
CA PRO A 222 39.41 10.81 29.93
C PRO A 222 40.68 11.58 30.31
N GLY A 223 40.58 12.91 30.45
CA GLY A 223 41.70 13.78 30.84
C GLY A 223 41.36 14.79 31.93
N PRO A 224 42.36 15.34 32.66
CA PRO A 224 42.16 16.31 33.76
C PRO A 224 41.48 17.64 33.36
N GLY A 225 41.21 17.85 32.06
CA GLY A 225 40.55 19.04 31.51
C GLY A 225 39.35 18.75 30.59
N GLY A 226 38.83 17.52 30.59
CA GLY A 226 37.80 17.03 29.68
C GLY A 226 38.21 15.72 29.00
N SER A 227 37.25 15.00 28.42
CA SER A 227 37.52 13.80 27.61
C SER A 227 37.93 14.20 26.19
N SER A 228 38.95 13.54 25.63
CA SER A 228 39.30 13.63 24.22
C SER A 228 38.75 12.44 23.45
N VAL A 229 38.29 12.68 22.22
CA VAL A 229 37.74 11.63 21.34
C VAL A 229 38.66 11.44 20.14
N THR A 230 38.97 10.19 19.82
CA THR A 230 39.63 9.79 18.57
C THR A 230 38.78 8.76 17.85
N TRP A 231 38.57 8.95 16.55
CA TRP A 231 37.85 8.00 15.71
C TRP A 231 38.84 7.01 15.10
N LYS A 232 38.50 5.72 15.15
CA LYS A 232 39.30 4.64 14.55
C LYS A 232 38.42 3.81 13.64
N GLN A 233 38.90 3.44 12.45
CA GLN A 233 38.23 2.43 11.64
C GLN A 233 38.31 1.07 12.34
N VAL A 234 37.22 0.31 12.28
CA VAL A 234 37.17 -1.07 12.75
C VAL A 234 37.44 -1.97 11.55
N GLU A 235 38.43 -2.83 11.70
CA GLU A 235 38.96 -3.64 10.60
C GLU A 235 38.76 -5.12 10.90
N ALA A 236 38.56 -5.90 9.84
CA ALA A 236 38.39 -7.34 9.99
C ALA A 236 39.70 -8.02 10.40
N SER A 237 39.57 -9.01 11.28
CA SER A 237 40.67 -9.83 11.75
C SER A 237 40.84 -11.13 10.95
N THR A 238 39.83 -11.51 10.17
CA THR A 238 39.79 -12.70 9.32
C THR A 238 39.09 -12.36 7.99
N PRO A 239 39.17 -13.23 6.97
CA PRO A 239 38.16 -13.23 5.91
C PRO A 239 36.76 -13.29 6.52
N MET A 240 35.80 -12.54 5.96
CA MET A 240 34.44 -12.43 6.46
C MET A 240 33.52 -13.48 5.82
N ILE A 241 32.27 -13.54 6.26
CA ILE A 241 31.34 -14.63 5.95
C ILE A 241 31.15 -14.90 4.46
N HIS A 242 31.01 -13.85 3.64
CA HIS A 242 30.88 -13.98 2.19
C HIS A 242 32.21 -14.24 1.49
N ASP A 243 33.31 -13.73 2.07
CA ASP A 243 34.66 -14.00 1.57
C ASP A 243 34.98 -15.49 1.68
N ILE A 244 34.66 -16.10 2.83
CA ILE A 244 34.84 -17.52 3.09
C ILE A 244 33.98 -18.35 2.13
N ALA A 245 32.70 -17.99 1.95
CA ALA A 245 31.83 -18.68 1.01
C ALA A 245 32.40 -18.65 -0.42
N ALA A 246 32.83 -17.47 -0.89
CA ALA A 246 33.36 -17.29 -2.23
C ALA A 246 34.70 -18.03 -2.43
N ILE A 247 35.63 -17.95 -1.48
CA ILE A 247 36.92 -18.62 -1.60
C ILE A 247 36.80 -20.15 -1.51
N GLN A 248 35.87 -20.66 -0.70
CA GLN A 248 35.56 -22.09 -0.64
C GLN A 248 34.87 -22.58 -1.92
N TYR A 249 34.05 -21.75 -2.56
CA TYR A 249 33.54 -22.07 -3.90
C TYR A 249 34.66 -22.20 -4.93
N LEU A 250 35.66 -21.31 -4.90
CA LEU A 250 36.78 -21.36 -5.85
C LEU A 250 37.74 -22.53 -5.57
N TYR A 251 38.08 -22.77 -4.31
CA TYR A 251 39.21 -23.63 -3.93
C TYR A 251 38.85 -24.83 -3.03
N GLY A 252 37.59 -24.95 -2.61
CA GLY A 252 37.13 -25.95 -1.64
C GLY A 252 37.47 -25.58 -0.19
N ALA A 253 36.66 -26.03 0.75
CA ALA A 253 36.82 -25.77 2.18
C ALA A 253 38.01 -26.53 2.81
N ASN A 254 38.75 -25.87 3.71
CA ASN A 254 39.83 -26.52 4.47
C ASN A 254 39.28 -27.27 5.68
N THR A 255 39.11 -28.58 5.55
CA THR A 255 38.54 -29.43 6.60
C THR A 255 39.56 -29.89 7.66
N THR A 256 40.70 -29.19 7.81
CA THR A 256 41.76 -29.57 8.76
C THR A 256 42.15 -28.47 9.73
N TYR A 257 41.70 -27.24 9.50
CA TYR A 257 41.94 -26.10 10.38
C TYR A 257 40.88 -26.10 11.48
N ASN A 258 41.30 -25.97 12.74
CA ASN A 258 40.43 -26.07 13.92
C ASN A 258 39.49 -27.28 13.79
N ASN A 259 40.03 -28.50 13.91
CA ASN A 259 39.25 -29.74 13.73
C ASN A 259 39.15 -30.55 15.04
N GLY A 260 39.08 -29.86 16.17
CA GLY A 260 38.83 -30.46 17.47
C GLY A 260 38.33 -29.39 18.45
N ASP A 261 37.84 -29.81 19.61
CA ASP A 261 37.10 -28.94 20.55
C ASP A 261 37.80 -27.59 20.85
N ASN A 262 37.23 -26.52 20.32
CA ASN A 262 37.73 -25.16 20.40
C ASN A 262 36.82 -24.26 21.27
N THR A 263 37.41 -23.27 21.94
CA THR A 263 36.66 -22.22 22.65
C THR A 263 37.09 -20.85 22.13
N TYR A 264 36.12 -20.09 21.64
CA TYR A 264 36.29 -18.76 21.09
C TYR A 264 35.88 -17.71 22.13
N SER A 265 36.77 -16.76 22.42
CA SER A 265 36.57 -15.71 23.41
C SER A 265 37.14 -14.39 22.91
N PHE A 266 36.56 -13.26 23.35
CA PHE A 266 36.85 -11.94 22.78
C PHE A 266 37.27 -10.93 23.86
N ASP A 267 37.95 -9.87 23.46
CA ASP A 267 38.33 -8.77 24.36
C ASP A 267 37.13 -7.83 24.59
N THR A 268 36.79 -7.57 25.85
CA THR A 268 35.63 -6.76 26.25
C THR A 268 35.74 -5.27 25.90
N ALA A 269 36.92 -4.81 25.47
CA ALA A 269 37.20 -3.39 25.25
C ALA A 269 37.64 -3.06 23.81
N VAL A 270 37.78 -4.06 22.93
CA VAL A 270 38.32 -3.86 21.58
C VAL A 270 37.22 -4.14 20.55
N PRO A 271 36.85 -3.15 19.70
CA PRO A 271 35.95 -3.40 18.58
C PRO A 271 36.63 -4.34 17.58
N PHE A 272 35.86 -5.26 17.01
CA PHE A 272 36.39 -6.22 16.05
C PHE A 272 35.34 -6.57 15.00
N PHE A 273 35.81 -7.08 13.87
CA PHE A 273 35.04 -7.91 12.95
C PHE A 273 35.78 -9.23 12.74
N GLN A 274 35.07 -10.35 12.84
CA GLN A 274 35.66 -11.69 12.70
C GLN A 274 34.63 -12.68 12.16
N THR A 275 35.06 -13.70 11.43
CA THR A 275 34.26 -14.88 11.11
C THR A 275 34.98 -16.15 11.53
N ILE A 276 34.27 -17.07 12.16
CA ILE A 276 34.78 -18.37 12.59
C ILE A 276 34.64 -19.36 11.42
N TRP A 277 35.78 -19.95 11.05
CA TRP A 277 35.85 -21.20 10.30
C TRP A 277 36.44 -22.28 11.20
N ASP A 278 35.64 -23.30 11.43
CA ASP A 278 35.97 -24.48 12.22
C ASP A 278 35.57 -25.71 11.39
N ALA A 279 36.48 -26.67 11.27
CA ALA A 279 36.27 -27.84 10.43
C ALA A 279 35.55 -28.98 11.17
N GLY A 280 35.42 -28.87 12.50
CA GLY A 280 34.67 -29.80 13.33
C GLY A 280 35.27 -29.95 14.72
N GLY A 281 34.49 -30.50 15.63
CA GLY A 281 34.86 -30.55 17.03
C GLY A 281 33.60 -30.56 17.87
N THR A 282 33.73 -30.18 19.13
CA THR A 282 32.61 -29.70 19.93
C THR A 282 33.02 -28.34 20.48
N ASP A 283 32.52 -27.31 19.82
CA ASP A 283 33.10 -25.97 19.87
C ASP A 283 32.21 -25.03 20.67
N THR A 284 32.81 -23.99 21.27
CA THR A 284 32.10 -23.08 22.18
C THR A 284 32.41 -21.63 21.85
N ILE A 285 31.38 -20.81 21.67
CA ILE A 285 31.50 -19.35 21.74
C ILE A 285 31.26 -18.92 23.19
N SER A 286 32.22 -18.25 23.81
CA SER A 286 32.15 -17.80 25.20
C SER A 286 32.28 -16.29 25.31
N VAL A 287 31.19 -15.65 25.73
CA VAL A 287 31.13 -14.24 26.16
C VAL A 287 31.09 -14.10 27.68
N SER A 288 31.52 -15.12 28.42
CA SER A 288 31.48 -15.16 29.89
C SER A 288 32.22 -14.02 30.61
N ASN A 289 33.12 -13.33 29.91
CA ASN A 289 33.83 -12.14 30.41
C ASN A 289 33.09 -10.82 30.18
N PHE A 290 31.97 -10.82 29.45
CA PHE A 290 31.20 -9.63 29.12
C PHE A 290 30.17 -9.30 30.20
N SER A 291 29.86 -8.01 30.31
CA SER A 291 28.89 -7.48 31.29
C SER A 291 27.69 -6.77 30.66
N LEU A 292 27.74 -6.55 29.34
CA LEU A 292 26.61 -6.13 28.53
C LEU A 292 25.96 -7.38 27.93
N GLY A 293 24.65 -7.32 27.68
CA GLY A 293 23.94 -8.41 27.02
C GLY A 293 24.44 -8.60 25.59
N CYS A 294 24.88 -9.80 25.27
CA CYS A 294 25.34 -10.20 23.95
C CYS A 294 24.32 -11.10 23.27
N GLU A 295 24.31 -11.08 21.94
CA GLU A 295 23.48 -11.96 21.11
C GLU A 295 24.40 -12.91 20.35
N VAL A 296 24.30 -14.20 20.66
CA VAL A 296 25.14 -15.26 20.10
C VAL A 296 24.29 -16.16 19.22
N ASP A 297 24.49 -16.09 17.91
CA ASP A 297 23.82 -16.93 16.93
C ASP A 297 24.72 -18.09 16.53
N LEU A 298 24.32 -19.32 16.85
CA LEU A 298 25.08 -20.52 16.51
C LEU A 298 24.80 -21.03 15.09
N ARG A 299 23.85 -20.44 14.36
CA ARG A 299 23.45 -20.93 13.04
C ARG A 299 24.56 -20.64 12.01
N PRO A 300 24.93 -21.63 11.17
CA PRO A 300 25.91 -21.40 10.12
C PRO A 300 25.45 -20.29 9.16
N GLY A 301 26.35 -19.39 8.78
CA GLY A 301 26.02 -18.29 7.87
C GLY A 301 25.41 -17.06 8.54
N GLN A 302 25.29 -17.04 9.88
CA GLN A 302 24.73 -15.91 10.63
C GLN A 302 25.81 -15.05 11.31
N LEU A 303 25.41 -13.85 11.70
CA LEU A 303 26.19 -12.88 12.47
C LEU A 303 25.64 -12.80 13.91
N SER A 304 26.55 -12.60 14.86
CA SER A 304 26.30 -12.39 16.28
C SER A 304 26.66 -10.95 16.66
N SER A 305 26.00 -10.41 17.68
CA SER A 305 26.24 -9.08 18.24
C SER A 305 26.90 -9.17 19.61
N ILE A 306 28.24 -9.10 19.62
CA ILE A 306 29.05 -9.19 20.83
C ILE A 306 29.28 -7.79 21.40
N MET A 307 28.42 -7.39 22.33
CA MET A 307 28.31 -5.99 22.77
C MET A 307 29.50 -5.54 23.62
N ILE A 308 30.19 -4.49 23.18
CA ILE A 308 31.20 -3.76 23.97
C ILE A 308 30.66 -2.38 24.36
N PRO A 309 31.15 -1.75 25.45
CA PRO A 309 30.72 -0.42 25.83
C PRO A 309 30.99 0.63 24.73
N SER A 310 29.93 1.17 24.13
CA SER A 310 29.96 2.35 23.27
C SER A 310 29.32 3.54 24.02
N ASP A 311 29.97 4.71 24.00
CA ASP A 311 29.61 5.89 24.82
C ASP A 311 28.15 6.35 24.58
N PRO A 312 27.39 6.84 25.59
CA PRO A 312 25.99 7.22 25.46
C PRO A 312 25.69 8.24 24.34
N PRO A 313 24.47 8.21 23.76
CA PRO A 313 24.03 9.20 22.78
C PRO A 313 24.08 10.63 23.34
N GLY A 314 24.64 11.58 22.58
CA GLY A 314 24.43 13.03 22.79
C GLY A 314 25.57 13.85 23.40
N VAL A 315 26.77 13.29 23.60
CA VAL A 315 27.93 14.05 24.12
C VAL A 315 28.86 14.58 23.01
N PHE A 316 28.93 13.90 21.87
CA PHE A 316 29.82 14.25 20.74
C PHE A 316 29.08 14.14 19.40
N THR A 317 29.46 14.96 18.42
CA THR A 317 28.93 14.92 17.05
C THR A 317 29.65 13.87 16.22
N ASP A 318 28.89 13.01 15.54
CA ASP A 318 29.44 11.97 14.67
C ASP A 318 30.09 12.54 13.40
N PRO A 319 31.07 11.83 12.80
CA PRO A 319 31.65 12.23 11.54
C PRO A 319 30.59 12.19 10.42
N PRO A 320 30.45 13.26 9.62
CA PRO A 320 29.46 13.30 8.54
C PRO A 320 29.64 12.15 7.55
N GLY A 321 28.59 11.33 7.37
CA GLY A 321 28.56 10.25 6.38
C GLY A 321 29.22 8.93 6.82
N SER A 322 29.63 8.77 8.08
CA SER A 322 30.17 7.52 8.60
C SER A 322 29.12 6.69 9.34
N VAL A 323 29.18 5.36 9.19
CA VAL A 323 28.41 4.41 10.00
C VAL A 323 29.22 4.12 11.27
N ILE A 324 28.57 4.23 12.44
CA ILE A 324 29.23 4.05 13.73
C ILE A 324 29.19 2.59 14.14
N TYR A 325 30.31 2.07 14.62
CA TYR A 325 30.35 0.77 15.28
C TYR A 325 29.57 0.83 16.60
N ASP A 326 28.54 0.02 16.72
CA ASP A 326 27.64 -0.03 17.88
C ASP A 326 27.70 -1.38 18.63
N GLY A 327 28.54 -2.32 18.17
CA GLY A 327 28.67 -3.66 18.74
C GLY A 327 27.77 -4.71 18.10
N THR A 328 27.00 -4.33 17.08
CA THR A 328 26.14 -5.25 16.33
C THR A 328 26.89 -5.96 15.20
N ASP A 329 26.44 -7.18 14.88
CA ASP A 329 26.85 -7.94 13.69
C ASP A 329 28.37 -8.08 13.50
N ASN A 330 29.08 -8.31 14.61
CA ASN A 330 30.54 -8.23 14.66
C ASN A 330 31.26 -9.58 14.62
N LEU A 331 30.52 -10.68 14.79
CA LEU A 331 31.06 -12.05 14.77
C LEU A 331 30.23 -12.95 13.85
N GLY A 332 30.80 -13.46 12.77
CA GLY A 332 30.15 -14.43 11.89
C GLY A 332 30.54 -15.88 12.14
N ILE A 333 29.67 -16.81 11.75
CA ILE A 333 29.97 -18.23 11.57
C ILE A 333 29.89 -18.56 10.07
N ALA A 334 30.92 -19.15 9.48
CA ALA A 334 30.88 -19.51 8.06
C ALA A 334 29.75 -20.51 7.71
N PHE A 335 29.20 -20.46 6.48
CA PHE A 335 28.03 -21.24 6.05
C PHE A 335 28.11 -22.77 6.23
N ASN A 336 29.32 -23.34 6.27
CA ASN A 336 29.54 -24.78 6.44
C ASN A 336 30.30 -25.11 7.74
N CYS A 337 30.14 -24.27 8.76
CA CYS A 337 30.79 -24.37 10.07
C CYS A 337 29.70 -24.58 11.12
N ILE A 338 29.82 -25.61 11.96
CA ILE A 338 28.89 -25.89 13.06
C ILE A 338 29.61 -25.55 14.36
N ILE A 339 28.96 -24.77 15.23
CA ILE A 339 29.42 -24.50 16.59
C ILE A 339 28.35 -25.01 17.54
N GLU A 340 28.72 -25.91 18.46
CA GLU A 340 27.74 -26.62 19.27
C GLU A 340 27.33 -25.84 20.53
N ASN A 341 28.17 -24.97 21.09
CA ASN A 341 27.92 -24.46 22.45
C ASN A 341 28.07 -22.94 22.55
N ALA A 342 27.35 -22.37 23.51
CA ALA A 342 27.49 -20.96 23.88
C ALA A 342 27.49 -20.75 25.39
N THR A 343 28.28 -19.78 25.87
CA THR A 343 28.31 -19.37 27.28
C THR A 343 28.19 -17.85 27.39
N GLY A 344 27.14 -17.39 28.06
CA GLY A 344 26.86 -16.00 28.39
C GLY A 344 27.68 -15.45 29.55
N GLY A 345 27.61 -14.12 29.70
CA GLY A 345 28.30 -13.30 30.67
C GLY A 345 27.43 -12.93 31.86
N THR A 346 27.54 -11.66 32.28
CA THR A 346 26.70 -11.09 33.37
C THR A 346 25.60 -10.16 32.85
N GLY A 347 25.47 -10.04 31.52
CA GLY A 347 24.43 -9.26 30.86
C GLY A 347 23.14 -10.06 30.69
N ASN A 348 22.15 -9.51 29.99
CA ASN A 348 21.00 -10.30 29.54
C ASN A 348 21.33 -10.83 28.14
N ASP A 349 21.76 -12.08 28.06
CA ASP A 349 22.27 -12.65 26.82
C ASP A 349 21.18 -13.40 26.05
N LYS A 350 21.29 -13.40 24.72
CA LYS A 350 20.39 -14.13 23.81
C LYS A 350 21.18 -15.13 22.99
N PHE A 351 20.68 -16.36 22.89
CA PHE A 351 21.32 -17.43 22.13
C PHE A 351 20.36 -17.95 21.07
N TYR A 352 20.77 -18.05 19.80
CA TYR A 352 20.02 -18.82 18.80
C TYR A 352 20.65 -20.20 18.64
N SER A 353 19.83 -21.24 18.84
CA SER A 353 20.22 -22.63 18.61
C SER A 353 20.43 -22.92 17.13
N ASN A 354 21.13 -24.01 16.83
CA ASN A 354 21.26 -24.55 15.49
C ASN A 354 20.85 -26.03 15.45
N SER A 355 21.04 -26.70 14.32
CA SER A 355 20.63 -28.10 14.16
C SER A 355 21.45 -29.16 14.90
N ALA A 356 22.52 -28.75 15.59
CA ALA A 356 23.28 -29.64 16.46
C ALA A 356 22.62 -29.74 17.84
N ASN A 357 23.08 -30.66 18.68
CA ASN A 357 22.64 -30.68 20.07
C ASN A 357 23.47 -29.66 20.85
N ASN A 358 22.88 -28.50 21.15
CA ASN A 358 23.63 -27.40 21.76
C ASN A 358 23.71 -27.50 23.28
N VAL A 359 24.80 -26.97 23.85
CA VAL A 359 24.89 -26.67 25.29
C VAL A 359 24.95 -25.17 25.48
N LEU A 360 23.87 -24.59 26.01
CA LEU A 360 23.75 -23.15 26.23
C LEU A 360 23.76 -22.87 27.74
N THR A 361 24.69 -22.00 28.15
CA THR A 361 24.81 -21.55 29.54
C THR A 361 24.62 -20.05 29.60
N GLY A 362 23.52 -19.54 30.17
CA GLY A 362 23.23 -18.10 30.19
C GLY A 362 24.17 -17.30 31.08
N GLY A 363 24.51 -17.84 32.25
CA GLY A 363 25.40 -17.16 33.19
C GLY A 363 24.59 -16.43 34.25
N ALA A 364 24.85 -15.13 34.43
CA ALA A 364 24.06 -14.27 35.31
C ALA A 364 23.35 -13.22 34.46
N GLY A 365 22.09 -12.96 34.71
CA GLY A 365 21.32 -12.11 33.82
C GLY A 365 19.87 -12.56 33.79
N THR A 366 19.12 -12.03 32.84
CA THR A 366 17.89 -12.65 32.35
C THR A 366 18.17 -13.08 30.92
N ASP A 367 18.44 -14.36 30.75
CA ASP A 367 18.99 -14.90 29.52
C ASP A 367 17.91 -15.65 28.72
N THR A 368 18.01 -15.58 27.40
CA THR A 368 17.03 -16.12 26.46
C THR A 368 17.68 -17.13 25.52
N ALA A 369 17.12 -18.33 25.42
CA ALA A 369 17.44 -19.27 24.35
C ALA A 369 16.32 -19.27 23.30
N ALA A 370 16.69 -19.04 22.04
CA ALA A 370 15.82 -18.91 20.89
C ALA A 370 15.95 -20.14 19.96
N PHE A 371 14.81 -20.68 19.57
CA PHE A 371 14.68 -21.86 18.71
C PHE A 371 13.98 -21.49 17.40
N SER A 372 14.39 -22.14 16.31
CA SER A 372 13.97 -21.79 14.94
C SER A 372 12.56 -22.23 14.60
N GLY A 373 12.00 -23.19 15.35
CA GLY A 373 10.66 -23.73 15.14
C GLY A 373 9.62 -23.25 16.14
N LEU A 374 8.38 -23.66 15.87
CA LEU A 374 7.22 -23.37 16.72
C LEU A 374 7.28 -24.17 18.03
N LYS A 375 6.89 -23.57 19.15
CA LYS A 375 6.88 -24.22 20.49
C LYS A 375 6.19 -25.59 20.53
N ALA A 376 5.12 -25.79 19.75
CA ALA A 376 4.39 -27.06 19.65
C ALA A 376 5.26 -28.22 19.10
N GLY A 377 6.32 -27.88 18.36
CA GLY A 377 7.32 -28.81 17.83
C GLY A 377 8.37 -29.26 18.85
N TYR A 378 8.31 -28.79 20.11
CA TYR A 378 9.34 -29.09 21.12
C TYR A 378 8.79 -29.80 22.34
N SER A 379 9.62 -30.71 22.87
CA SER A 379 9.46 -31.31 24.18
C SER A 379 10.45 -30.67 25.15
N ILE A 380 9.92 -29.98 26.17
CA ILE A 380 10.74 -29.37 27.23
C ILE A 380 10.69 -30.28 28.47
N THR A 381 11.85 -30.75 28.92
CA THR A 381 11.94 -31.65 30.10
C THR A 381 13.00 -31.15 31.09
N GLY A 382 12.72 -31.21 32.39
CA GLY A 382 13.64 -30.76 33.43
C GLY A 382 13.00 -29.87 34.47
N SER A 383 13.81 -29.02 35.13
CA SER A 383 13.38 -28.13 36.21
C SER A 383 13.95 -26.71 36.01
N ALA A 384 13.33 -25.69 36.61
CA ALA A 384 13.75 -24.30 36.44
C ALA A 384 15.26 -24.10 36.65
N GLY A 385 15.94 -23.56 35.63
CA GLY A 385 17.39 -23.30 35.59
C GLY A 385 18.25 -24.44 35.02
N ASN A 386 17.71 -25.64 34.80
CA ASN A 386 18.37 -26.75 34.10
C ASN A 386 17.34 -27.64 33.39
N TYR A 387 17.24 -27.53 32.08
CA TYR A 387 16.27 -28.28 31.28
C TYR A 387 16.79 -28.59 29.88
N THR A 388 16.20 -29.59 29.26
CA THR A 388 16.46 -30.00 27.88
C THR A 388 15.28 -29.59 27.02
N VAL A 389 15.58 -28.93 25.89
CA VAL A 389 14.61 -28.60 24.85
C VAL A 389 14.92 -29.53 23.68
N THR A 390 13.99 -30.42 23.35
CA THR A 390 14.18 -31.37 22.26
C THR A 390 13.19 -31.05 21.16
N ASP A 391 13.69 -30.80 19.97
CA ASP A 391 12.88 -30.76 18.76
C ASP A 391 12.32 -32.17 18.49
N ILE A 392 11.00 -32.27 18.49
CA ILE A 392 10.26 -33.52 18.24
C ILE A 392 9.58 -33.52 16.88
N ASN A 393 9.69 -32.44 16.10
CA ASN A 393 9.10 -32.33 14.78
C ASN A 393 9.96 -31.51 13.81
N ALA A 394 10.81 -32.23 13.08
CA ALA A 394 11.72 -31.70 12.07
C ALA A 394 11.05 -30.96 10.89
N ALA A 395 9.71 -30.90 10.83
CA ALA A 395 8.98 -30.14 9.81
C ALA A 395 9.08 -28.62 10.02
N TYR A 396 9.36 -28.15 11.24
CA TYR A 396 9.32 -26.72 11.60
C TYR A 396 10.71 -26.08 11.77
N GLY A 397 11.76 -26.75 11.27
CA GLY A 397 13.14 -26.52 11.69
C GLY A 397 13.71 -27.81 12.26
N ASN A 398 15.02 -27.87 12.41
CA ASN A 398 15.67 -28.94 13.18
C ASN A 398 16.66 -28.23 14.10
N ASP A 399 16.34 -28.09 15.37
CA ASP A 399 17.25 -27.53 16.39
C ASP A 399 17.89 -28.63 17.26
N GLY A 400 17.68 -29.90 16.93
CA GLY A 400 18.26 -30.99 17.71
C GLY A 400 17.71 -31.08 19.15
N SER A 401 18.59 -31.40 20.10
CA SER A 401 18.25 -31.59 21.50
C SER A 401 19.23 -30.85 22.41
N ASP A 402 18.80 -29.67 22.86
CA ASP A 402 19.66 -28.70 23.54
C ASP A 402 19.57 -28.81 25.05
N THR A 403 20.70 -28.63 25.71
CA THR A 403 20.82 -28.61 27.16
C THR A 403 21.06 -27.19 27.64
N LEU A 404 20.10 -26.67 28.43
CA LEU A 404 20.10 -25.29 28.89
C LEU A 404 20.40 -25.22 30.38
N THR A 405 21.34 -24.34 30.75
CA THR A 405 21.71 -24.04 32.14
C THR A 405 21.64 -22.53 32.37
N SER A 406 20.99 -22.09 33.46
CA SER A 406 20.82 -20.65 33.76
C SER A 406 20.22 -19.86 32.60
N ILE A 407 19.16 -20.39 31.98
CA ILE A 407 18.36 -19.69 30.96
C ILE A 407 16.97 -19.47 31.54
N GLU A 408 16.56 -18.21 31.65
CA GLU A 408 15.28 -17.80 32.22
C GLU A 408 14.14 -17.82 31.20
N ASN A 409 14.44 -17.51 29.94
CA ASN A 409 13.44 -17.36 28.88
C ASN A 409 13.70 -18.33 27.73
N LEU A 410 12.61 -18.87 27.19
CA LEU A 410 12.62 -19.61 25.94
C LEU A 410 11.82 -18.83 24.91
N GLN A 411 12.46 -18.57 23.78
CA GLN A 411 11.85 -17.99 22.61
C GLN A 411 11.74 -19.07 21.55
N PHE A 412 10.55 -19.23 20.99
CA PHE A 412 10.31 -20.09 19.84
C PHE A 412 9.87 -19.18 18.69
N ARG A 413 9.97 -19.66 17.44
CA ARG A 413 9.35 -18.95 16.33
C ARG A 413 7.87 -18.77 16.64
N GLY A 414 7.36 -17.55 16.49
CA GLY A 414 5.92 -17.30 16.53
C GLY A 414 5.25 -18.04 15.37
N SER A 415 3.95 -18.30 15.46
CA SER A 415 3.21 -18.86 14.33
C SER A 415 3.47 -18.02 13.08
N ILE A 416 3.90 -18.68 12.01
CA ILE A 416 3.94 -18.05 10.69
C ILE A 416 2.49 -17.84 10.27
N THR A 417 2.10 -16.60 10.06
CA THR A 417 0.78 -16.31 9.48
C THR A 417 0.78 -16.79 8.03
N PHE A 418 -0.35 -17.25 7.53
CA PHE A 418 -0.49 -17.81 6.18
C PHE A 418 0.28 -19.10 5.87
N ASP A 419 0.87 -19.82 6.83
CA ASP A 419 1.36 -21.20 6.61
C ASP A 419 0.25 -22.21 6.97
N PHE A 420 -0.46 -22.79 6.00
CA PHE A 420 -1.60 -23.68 6.27
C PHE A 420 -1.23 -25.17 6.32
N ASP A 421 -0.02 -25.52 5.88
CA ASP A 421 0.43 -26.91 5.84
C ASP A 421 1.67 -27.21 6.68
N ALA A 422 2.14 -26.20 7.40
CA ALA A 422 3.18 -26.28 8.40
C ALA A 422 4.55 -26.64 7.81
N ASP A 423 4.84 -26.18 6.60
CA ASP A 423 6.12 -26.41 5.93
C ASP A 423 7.17 -25.31 6.21
N GLY A 424 6.80 -24.31 7.02
CA GLY A 424 7.67 -23.23 7.44
C GLY A 424 7.70 -22.04 6.48
N LYS A 425 6.80 -22.00 5.48
CA LYS A 425 6.71 -20.94 4.46
C LYS A 425 5.32 -20.32 4.43
N HIS A 426 5.25 -19.06 3.99
CA HIS A 426 3.99 -18.40 3.69
C HIS A 426 3.34 -19.00 2.44
N ASP A 427 2.05 -19.34 2.56
CA ASP A 427 1.18 -19.72 1.44
C ASP A 427 0.46 -18.49 0.86
N LEU A 428 -0.03 -18.63 -0.38
CA LEU A 428 -0.88 -17.62 -1.01
C LEU A 428 -2.33 -18.02 -0.99
N LEU A 429 -3.15 -17.21 -0.32
CA LEU A 429 -4.60 -17.31 -0.38
C LEU A 429 -5.15 -16.41 -1.48
N TRP A 430 -5.99 -16.99 -2.32
CA TRP A 430 -6.75 -16.32 -3.35
C TRP A 430 -8.23 -16.42 -3.03
N ARG A 431 -8.94 -15.29 -3.03
CA ARG A 431 -10.39 -15.22 -2.92
C ARG A 431 -10.98 -14.49 -4.12
N ASN A 432 -11.96 -15.10 -4.76
CA ASN A 432 -12.70 -14.47 -5.83
C ASN A 432 -13.83 -13.60 -5.23
N ARG A 433 -13.75 -12.28 -5.40
CA ARG A 433 -14.71 -11.34 -4.81
C ARG A 433 -16.12 -11.46 -5.39
N ALA A 434 -16.27 -11.94 -6.63
CA ALA A 434 -17.55 -12.06 -7.31
C ALA A 434 -18.29 -13.37 -6.96
N THR A 435 -17.55 -14.46 -6.75
CA THR A 435 -18.11 -15.80 -6.54
C THR A 435 -17.97 -16.32 -5.11
N GLY A 436 -17.08 -15.71 -4.32
CA GLY A 436 -16.72 -16.20 -2.98
C GLY A 436 -15.87 -17.47 -3.00
N GLY A 437 -15.35 -17.88 -4.17
CA GLY A 437 -14.44 -19.01 -4.30
C GLY A 437 -13.09 -18.73 -3.63
N ASP A 438 -12.54 -19.71 -2.94
CA ASP A 438 -11.25 -19.60 -2.23
C ASP A 438 -10.28 -20.68 -2.74
N VAL A 439 -9.03 -20.31 -2.99
CA VAL A 439 -7.97 -21.21 -3.45
C VAL A 439 -6.69 -20.90 -2.69
N LEU A 440 -6.08 -21.93 -2.13
CA LEU A 440 -4.79 -21.83 -1.47
C LEU A 440 -3.69 -22.37 -2.39
N TRP A 441 -2.59 -21.62 -2.52
CA TRP A 441 -1.35 -22.08 -3.15
C TRP A 441 -0.32 -22.28 -2.06
N LYS A 442 0.15 -23.52 -1.89
CA LYS A 442 1.09 -23.92 -0.81
C LYS A 442 2.54 -23.47 -1.01
N SER A 443 2.70 -22.43 -1.84
CA SER A 443 3.97 -21.76 -2.18
C SER A 443 3.69 -20.69 -3.25
N ALA A 444 4.53 -19.67 -3.28
CA ALA A 444 4.40 -18.57 -4.23
C ALA A 444 4.55 -18.98 -5.71
N ASN A 445 4.99 -20.19 -6.04
CA ASN A 445 5.14 -20.64 -7.43
C ASN A 445 3.88 -21.30 -8.04
N GLY A 446 2.82 -21.52 -7.24
CA GLY A 446 1.56 -22.10 -7.71
C GLY A 446 1.61 -23.58 -8.11
N ALA A 447 2.66 -24.32 -7.74
CA ALA A 447 2.86 -25.73 -8.14
C ALA A 447 1.91 -26.70 -7.42
N THR A 448 1.35 -26.31 -6.26
CA THR A 448 0.44 -27.12 -5.44
C THR A 448 -0.75 -26.27 -5.01
N THR A 449 -1.89 -26.51 -5.65
CA THR A 449 -3.16 -25.85 -5.29
C THR A 449 -4.00 -26.75 -4.40
N GLN A 450 -4.57 -26.17 -3.35
CA GLN A 450 -5.62 -26.79 -2.55
C GLN A 450 -6.89 -25.98 -2.74
N ALA A 451 -7.94 -26.64 -3.24
CA ALA A 451 -9.26 -26.04 -3.27
C ALA A 451 -9.77 -25.89 -1.83
N VAL A 452 -10.15 -24.67 -1.47
CA VAL A 452 -10.83 -24.36 -0.21
C VAL A 452 -12.32 -24.26 -0.50
N GLU A 453 -13.19 -24.64 0.44
CA GLU A 453 -14.63 -24.50 0.25
C GLU A 453 -14.98 -23.01 0.09
N GLY A 454 -15.53 -22.65 -1.08
CA GLY A 454 -15.93 -21.28 -1.34
C GLY A 454 -17.11 -20.86 -0.46
N VAL A 455 -17.00 -19.70 0.18
CA VAL A 455 -18.10 -19.09 0.92
C VAL A 455 -18.93 -18.21 -0.02
N GLY A 456 -19.98 -18.80 -0.58
CA GLY A 456 -20.88 -18.13 -1.55
C GLY A 456 -21.74 -17.01 -0.97
N ASP A 457 -21.90 -16.94 0.36
CA ASP A 457 -22.45 -15.76 1.03
C ASP A 457 -21.34 -14.71 1.21
N LEU A 458 -21.35 -13.72 0.31
CA LEU A 458 -20.31 -12.67 0.23
C LEU A 458 -20.26 -11.74 1.45
N ASN A 459 -21.26 -11.80 2.34
CA ASN A 459 -21.26 -11.08 3.62
C ASN A 459 -20.22 -11.63 4.60
N TRP A 460 -19.81 -12.89 4.43
CA TRP A 460 -18.68 -13.45 5.14
C TRP A 460 -17.38 -13.02 4.47
N LYS A 461 -16.56 -12.29 5.24
CA LYS A 461 -15.21 -11.89 4.87
C LYS A 461 -14.21 -12.51 5.82
N ILE A 462 -13.03 -12.77 5.31
CA ILE A 462 -11.87 -13.10 6.15
C ILE A 462 -11.49 -11.82 6.89
N ALA A 463 -11.58 -11.86 8.21
CA ALA A 463 -11.30 -10.75 9.11
C ALA A 463 -9.91 -10.87 9.78
N GLY A 464 -9.31 -12.05 9.74
CA GLY A 464 -7.98 -12.31 10.27
C GLY A 464 -7.47 -13.68 9.84
N ILE A 465 -6.15 -13.81 9.79
CA ILE A 465 -5.44 -15.08 9.52
C ILE A 465 -4.34 -15.20 10.56
N GLY A 466 -4.27 -16.37 11.19
CA GLY A 466 -3.30 -16.69 12.24
C GLY A 466 -3.60 -18.06 12.83
N ASP A 467 -2.65 -18.63 13.56
CA ASP A 467 -2.82 -19.89 14.29
C ASP A 467 -3.51 -19.62 15.63
N PHE A 468 -4.85 -19.66 15.64
CA PHE A 468 -5.62 -19.35 16.85
C PHE A 468 -5.66 -20.53 17.84
N ASP A 469 -5.32 -21.74 17.40
CA ASP A 469 -5.41 -22.94 18.24
C ASP A 469 -4.06 -23.50 18.73
N GLY A 470 -2.96 -23.05 18.14
CA GLY A 470 -1.57 -23.37 18.47
C GLY A 470 -1.08 -24.67 17.85
N ASP A 471 -1.70 -25.16 16.77
CA ASP A 471 -1.28 -26.39 16.08
C ASP A 471 -0.15 -26.18 15.06
N GLY A 472 0.28 -24.94 14.90
CA GLY A 472 1.34 -24.51 14.00
C GLY A 472 0.90 -24.32 12.56
N LYS A 473 -0.41 -24.26 12.30
CA LYS A 473 -0.98 -23.90 11.01
C LYS A 473 -1.87 -22.69 11.14
N SER A 474 -1.92 -21.91 10.08
CA SER A 474 -2.79 -20.75 9.98
C SER A 474 -4.25 -21.15 9.80
N ASP A 475 -5.12 -20.39 10.47
CA ASP A 475 -6.56 -20.53 10.39
C ASP A 475 -7.21 -19.30 9.75
N PHE A 476 -8.45 -19.45 9.27
CA PHE A 476 -9.26 -18.32 8.82
C PHE A 476 -10.22 -17.86 9.91
N LEU A 477 -10.11 -16.61 10.35
CA LEU A 477 -11.21 -15.96 11.06
C LEU A 477 -12.17 -15.35 10.04
N TRP A 478 -13.37 -15.91 9.96
CA TRP A 478 -14.48 -15.36 9.19
C TRP A 478 -15.34 -14.44 10.06
N ARG A 479 -15.74 -13.30 9.51
CA ARG A 479 -16.72 -12.38 10.09
C ARG A 479 -17.80 -12.06 9.08
N ASN A 480 -19.04 -12.18 9.50
CA ASN A 480 -20.19 -11.76 8.71
C ASN A 480 -20.48 -10.27 8.96
N ARG A 481 -20.41 -9.45 7.91
CA ARG A 481 -20.53 -7.98 8.03
C ARG A 481 -21.94 -7.49 8.37
N VAL A 482 -22.96 -8.33 8.19
CA VAL A 482 -24.36 -7.97 8.45
C VAL A 482 -24.82 -8.45 9.82
N THR A 483 -24.43 -9.65 10.20
CA THR A 483 -24.88 -10.28 11.45
C THR A 483 -23.90 -10.15 12.61
N GLY A 484 -22.64 -9.79 12.32
CA GLY A 484 -21.57 -9.77 13.31
C GLY A 484 -21.10 -11.16 13.77
N GLY A 485 -21.63 -12.23 13.15
CA GLY A 485 -21.23 -13.60 13.42
C GLY A 485 -19.76 -13.83 13.08
N ASN A 486 -19.06 -14.61 13.92
CA ASN A 486 -17.65 -14.94 13.76
C ASN A 486 -17.47 -16.47 13.77
N VAL A 487 -16.57 -17.00 12.95
CA VAL A 487 -16.19 -18.42 12.98
C VAL A 487 -14.76 -18.58 12.53
N ILE A 488 -14.01 -19.47 13.19
CA ILE A 488 -12.67 -19.85 12.75
C ILE A 488 -12.75 -21.16 11.96
N TRP A 489 -12.09 -21.22 10.81
CA TRP A 489 -11.85 -22.46 10.06
C TRP A 489 -10.39 -22.88 10.27
N LYS A 490 -10.19 -24.00 10.95
CA LYS A 490 -8.86 -24.49 11.32
C LYS A 490 -8.11 -25.01 10.10
N SER A 491 -6.84 -24.63 9.94
CA SER A 491 -6.01 -24.96 8.77
C SER A 491 -6.72 -24.71 7.42
N GLY A 492 -7.55 -23.65 7.37
CA GLY A 492 -8.36 -23.30 6.21
C GLY A 492 -9.46 -24.29 5.81
N ASN A 493 -9.90 -25.16 6.74
CA ASN A 493 -10.86 -26.23 6.47
C ASN A 493 -12.20 -26.00 7.19
N SER A 494 -13.26 -25.82 6.41
CA SER A 494 -14.65 -25.64 6.86
C SER A 494 -15.24 -26.86 7.60
N ALA A 495 -14.64 -28.05 7.47
CA ALA A 495 -15.06 -29.22 8.23
C ALA A 495 -14.57 -29.20 9.69
N THR A 496 -13.58 -28.36 9.99
CA THR A 496 -12.97 -28.20 11.31
C THR A 496 -13.09 -26.76 11.76
N THR A 497 -14.24 -26.41 12.33
CA THR A 497 -14.53 -25.04 12.78
C THR A 497 -14.37 -24.86 14.28
N GLN A 498 -13.94 -23.67 14.71
CA GLN A 498 -14.06 -23.18 16.07
C GLN A 498 -15.08 -22.04 16.12
N ALA A 499 -16.06 -22.16 17.01
CA ALA A 499 -17.04 -21.11 17.23
C ALA A 499 -16.36 -19.93 17.94
N VAL A 500 -16.60 -18.72 17.44
CA VAL A 500 -16.14 -17.47 18.05
C VAL A 500 -17.38 -16.66 18.41
N GLU A 501 -17.35 -15.97 19.55
CA GLU A 501 -18.48 -15.14 19.97
C GLU A 501 -18.82 -14.10 18.89
N GLY A 502 -20.10 -14.02 18.51
CA GLY A 502 -20.56 -13.02 17.56
C GLY A 502 -20.55 -11.63 18.20
N VAL A 503 -19.98 -10.65 17.50
CA VAL A 503 -19.99 -9.25 17.94
C VAL A 503 -21.05 -8.50 17.14
N GLY A 504 -22.26 -8.43 17.71
CA GLY A 504 -23.44 -7.84 17.07
C GLY A 504 -23.40 -6.32 16.90
N ASP A 505 -22.58 -5.61 17.68
CA ASP A 505 -22.24 -4.22 17.39
C ASP A 505 -21.21 -4.18 16.26
N LEU A 506 -21.71 -3.90 15.06
CA LEU A 506 -20.92 -3.90 13.83
C LEU A 506 -19.85 -2.79 13.79
N ASN A 507 -19.87 -1.83 14.73
CA ASN A 507 -18.81 -0.84 14.87
C ASN A 507 -17.50 -1.43 15.38
N TRP A 508 -17.55 -2.59 16.04
CA TRP A 508 -16.37 -3.36 16.37
C TRP A 508 -15.89 -4.15 15.14
N GLN A 509 -14.63 -3.92 14.78
CA GLN A 509 -13.94 -4.60 13.70
C GLN A 509 -12.67 -5.25 14.23
N ALA A 510 -12.29 -6.38 13.63
CA ALA A 510 -10.96 -6.92 13.78
C ALA A 510 -9.96 -5.89 13.21
N ALA A 511 -9.03 -5.46 14.03
CA ALA A 511 -8.05 -4.43 13.71
C ALA A 511 -6.61 -4.97 13.65
N GLY A 512 -6.37 -6.19 14.14
CA GLY A 512 -5.07 -6.85 14.07
C GLY A 512 -5.15 -8.30 14.56
N VAL A 513 -4.22 -9.12 14.07
CA VAL A 513 -3.98 -10.48 14.55
C VAL A 513 -2.48 -10.58 14.86
N GLY A 514 -2.14 -11.15 16.00
CA GLY A 514 -0.76 -11.32 16.47
C GLY A 514 -0.74 -11.97 17.85
N ASP A 515 0.38 -12.54 18.25
CA ASP A 515 0.56 -13.14 19.58
C ASP A 515 0.92 -12.04 20.60
N PHE A 516 -0.07 -11.34 21.14
CA PHE A 516 0.18 -10.17 22.01
C PHE A 516 0.64 -10.57 23.41
N ASP A 517 0.48 -11.84 23.81
CA ASP A 517 0.84 -12.31 25.15
C ASP A 517 2.01 -13.32 25.19
N GLY A 518 2.49 -13.77 24.03
CA GLY A 518 3.67 -14.61 23.84
C GLY A 518 3.42 -16.09 24.16
N ASP A 519 2.16 -16.55 24.10
CA ASP A 519 1.83 -17.93 24.43
C ASP A 519 2.06 -18.92 23.28
N GLY A 520 2.33 -18.39 22.08
CA GLY A 520 2.54 -19.10 20.82
C GLY A 520 1.31 -19.15 19.92
N LYS A 521 0.19 -18.52 20.31
CA LYS A 521 -1.05 -18.48 19.55
C LYS A 521 -1.35 -17.07 19.07
N SER A 522 -2.04 -16.98 17.94
CA SER A 522 -2.56 -15.72 17.44
C SER A 522 -3.74 -15.24 18.27
N ASP A 523 -3.68 -13.99 18.71
CA ASP A 523 -4.77 -13.29 19.36
C ASP A 523 -5.48 -12.33 18.38
N LEU A 524 -6.64 -11.83 18.77
CA LEU A 524 -7.47 -10.96 17.94
C LEU A 524 -7.68 -9.58 18.60
N LEU A 525 -7.13 -8.53 17.99
CA LEU A 525 -7.39 -7.15 18.38
C LEU A 525 -8.71 -6.68 17.75
N TRP A 526 -9.64 -6.23 18.59
CA TRP A 526 -10.85 -5.53 18.21
C TRP A 526 -10.71 -4.04 18.43
N ARG A 527 -11.18 -3.24 17.47
CA ARG A 527 -11.32 -1.78 17.58
C ARG A 527 -12.74 -1.35 17.23
N ASN A 528 -13.31 -0.45 18.01
CA ASN A 528 -14.59 0.17 17.71
C ASN A 528 -14.36 1.45 16.90
N ARG A 529 -14.86 1.50 15.66
CA ARG A 529 -14.62 2.64 14.74
C ARG A 529 -15.27 3.96 15.15
N VAL A 530 -16.26 3.93 16.04
CA VAL A 530 -17.00 5.12 16.47
C VAL A 530 -16.49 5.65 17.81
N THR A 531 -16.16 4.77 18.73
CA THR A 531 -15.75 5.14 20.10
C THR A 531 -14.24 5.13 20.30
N GLY A 532 -13.50 4.49 19.39
CA GLY A 532 -12.06 4.28 19.54
C GLY A 532 -11.68 3.24 20.59
N GLY A 533 -12.67 2.54 21.19
CA GLY A 533 -12.44 1.47 22.15
C GLY A 533 -11.66 0.32 21.54
N ASN A 534 -10.75 -0.28 22.31
CA ASN A 534 -9.89 -1.38 21.87
C ASN A 534 -9.96 -2.54 22.89
N VAL A 535 -9.92 -3.79 22.42
CA VAL A 535 -9.79 -4.98 23.28
C VAL A 535 -9.13 -6.10 22.51
N ILE A 536 -8.27 -6.87 23.16
CA ILE A 536 -7.70 -8.09 22.59
C ILE A 536 -8.43 -9.30 23.16
N TRP A 537 -8.83 -10.22 22.29
CA TRP A 537 -9.31 -11.55 22.63
C TRP A 537 -8.18 -12.55 22.43
N LYS A 538 -7.71 -13.15 23.53
CA LYS A 538 -6.58 -14.08 23.50
C LYS A 538 -7.02 -15.38 22.84
N SER A 539 -6.24 -15.89 21.88
CA SER A 539 -6.62 -17.03 21.03
C SER A 539 -8.01 -16.87 20.39
N ALA A 540 -8.42 -15.62 20.11
CA ALA A 540 -9.77 -15.23 19.67
C ALA A 540 -10.92 -15.67 20.61
N ASP A 541 -10.65 -15.86 21.90
CA ASP A 541 -11.64 -16.20 22.93
C ASP A 541 -12.03 -14.95 23.75
N SER A 542 -13.31 -14.60 23.71
CA SER A 542 -13.89 -13.45 24.43
C SER A 542 -13.94 -13.65 25.94
N ALA A 543 -13.78 -14.88 26.45
CA ALA A 543 -13.66 -15.16 27.87
C ALA A 543 -12.29 -14.77 28.44
N THR A 544 -11.26 -14.70 27.59
CA THR A 544 -9.88 -14.37 27.96
C THR A 544 -9.44 -13.11 27.22
N THR A 545 -9.63 -11.95 27.85
CA THR A 545 -9.33 -10.66 27.21
C THR A 545 -8.12 -9.97 27.82
N GLN A 546 -7.46 -9.15 26.99
CA GLN A 546 -6.50 -8.14 27.41
C GLN A 546 -7.08 -6.77 27.10
N ALA A 547 -7.15 -5.91 28.13
CA ALA A 547 -7.61 -4.54 27.96
C ALA A 547 -6.53 -3.74 27.22
N VAL A 548 -6.95 -2.98 26.21
CA VAL A 548 -6.11 -2.06 25.45
C VAL A 548 -6.68 -0.66 25.62
N GLU A 549 -5.82 0.35 25.81
CA GLU A 549 -6.30 1.72 25.98
C GLU A 549 -7.14 2.16 24.78
N GLY A 550 -8.28 2.79 25.04
CA GLY A 550 -9.14 3.36 24.01
C GLY A 550 -8.50 4.61 23.41
N VAL A 551 -8.42 4.67 22.08
CA VAL A 551 -7.87 5.83 21.36
C VAL A 551 -9.03 6.60 20.74
N GLY A 552 -9.53 7.60 21.48
CA GLY A 552 -10.74 8.36 21.12
C GLY A 552 -10.56 9.34 19.95
N ASP A 553 -9.32 9.71 19.60
CA ASP A 553 -9.03 10.38 18.34
C ASP A 553 -9.00 9.33 17.22
N LEU A 554 -10.07 9.31 16.41
CA LEU A 554 -10.30 8.30 15.37
C LEU A 554 -9.35 8.43 14.18
N ASN A 555 -8.58 9.53 14.09
CA ASN A 555 -7.52 9.66 13.09
C ASN A 555 -6.38 8.67 13.34
N TRP A 556 -6.19 8.23 14.59
CA TRP A 556 -5.27 7.15 14.93
C TRP A 556 -5.86 5.80 14.57
N GLN A 557 -5.10 5.03 13.81
CA GLN A 557 -5.48 3.68 13.38
C GLN A 557 -4.32 2.71 13.61
N ALA A 558 -4.67 1.47 13.90
CA ALA A 558 -3.71 0.37 13.86
C ALA A 558 -3.18 0.24 12.41
N ALA A 559 -1.88 0.46 12.25
CA ALA A 559 -1.20 0.49 10.96
C ALA A 559 -0.27 -0.72 10.76
N GLY A 560 0.01 -1.48 11.82
CA GLY A 560 0.82 -2.68 11.77
C GLY A 560 0.77 -3.45 13.09
N VAL A 561 0.91 -4.77 13.01
CA VAL A 561 1.10 -5.68 14.13
C VAL A 561 2.30 -6.55 13.81
N GLY A 562 3.23 -6.67 14.76
CA GLY A 562 4.48 -7.41 14.59
C GLY A 562 5.34 -7.26 15.85
N ASP A 563 6.31 -8.14 16.05
CA ASP A 563 7.26 -8.08 17.15
C ASP A 563 8.41 -7.13 16.80
N PHE A 564 8.26 -5.82 17.04
CA PHE A 564 9.25 -4.82 16.59
C PHE A 564 10.43 -4.68 17.54
N ASP A 565 10.35 -5.24 18.76
CA ASP A 565 11.43 -5.17 19.74
C ASP A 565 12.10 -6.52 20.05
N GLY A 566 11.59 -7.62 19.48
CA GLY A 566 12.16 -8.96 19.52
C GLY A 566 11.89 -9.71 20.81
N ASP A 567 10.92 -9.26 21.61
CA ASP A 567 10.58 -9.86 22.92
C ASP A 567 9.72 -11.13 22.81
N GLY A 568 9.35 -11.52 21.58
CA GLY A 568 8.52 -12.67 21.27
C GLY A 568 7.03 -12.38 21.31
N LYS A 569 6.61 -11.12 21.49
CA LYS A 569 5.20 -10.70 21.46
C LYS A 569 4.97 -9.72 20.33
N SER A 570 3.76 -9.78 19.79
CA SER A 570 3.30 -8.78 18.84
C SER A 570 3.06 -7.43 19.51
N ASP A 571 3.63 -6.38 18.94
CA ASP A 571 3.34 -5.00 19.27
C ASP A 571 2.28 -4.41 18.33
N LEU A 572 1.85 -3.19 18.64
CA LEU A 572 0.84 -2.48 17.87
C LEU A 572 1.38 -1.12 17.40
N LEU A 573 1.54 -0.96 16.10
CA LEU A 573 1.84 0.33 15.48
C LEU A 573 0.55 1.13 15.26
N TRP A 574 0.54 2.35 15.76
CA TRP A 574 -0.49 3.35 15.50
C TRP A 574 0.02 4.41 14.55
N ARG A 575 -0.80 4.78 13.57
CA ARG A 575 -0.55 5.91 12.67
C ARG A 575 -1.74 6.86 12.67
N ASN A 576 -1.47 8.16 12.76
CA ASN A 576 -2.45 9.21 12.66
C ASN A 576 -2.59 9.65 11.20
N ARG A 577 -3.75 9.41 10.59
CA ARG A 577 -3.96 9.71 9.15
C ARG A 577 -4.05 11.21 8.82
N ALA A 578 -4.33 12.06 9.79
CA ALA A 578 -4.44 13.50 9.57
C ALA A 578 -3.10 14.23 9.72
N THR A 579 -2.20 13.70 10.54
CA THR A 579 -0.93 14.37 10.91
C THR A 579 0.32 13.60 10.48
N GLY A 580 0.18 12.31 10.15
CA GLY A 580 1.30 11.42 9.86
C GLY A 580 2.09 11.01 11.10
N GLY A 581 1.61 11.31 12.31
CA GLY A 581 2.26 10.86 13.55
C GLY A 581 2.19 9.35 13.70
N ASP A 582 3.27 8.74 14.20
CA ASP A 582 3.40 7.30 14.39
C ASP A 582 3.79 6.98 15.84
N VAL A 583 3.24 5.93 16.43
CA VAL A 583 3.64 5.46 17.77
C VAL A 583 3.49 3.95 17.88
N LEU A 584 4.50 3.29 18.44
CA LEU A 584 4.47 1.87 18.71
C LEU A 584 4.08 1.61 20.17
N TRP A 585 3.12 0.72 20.40
CA TRP A 585 2.75 0.21 21.71
C TRP A 585 3.26 -1.21 21.88
N LYS A 586 4.27 -1.39 22.73
CA LYS A 586 4.89 -2.71 22.98
C LYS A 586 3.90 -3.65 23.65
N SER A 587 3.76 -4.87 23.14
CA SER A 587 2.73 -5.84 23.53
C SER A 587 1.31 -5.22 23.60
N ALA A 588 1.01 -4.29 22.69
CA ALA A 588 -0.21 -3.47 22.65
C ALA A 588 -0.52 -2.68 23.93
N ASN A 589 0.51 -2.27 24.68
CA ASN A 589 0.39 -1.51 25.92
C ASN A 589 0.88 -0.06 25.76
N SER A 590 -0.03 0.90 25.96
CA SER A 590 0.24 2.33 25.86
C SER A 590 1.12 2.91 26.97
N ALA A 591 1.39 2.15 28.04
CA ALA A 591 2.35 2.54 29.07
C ALA A 591 3.81 2.24 28.65
N THR A 592 4.00 1.39 27.64
CA THR A 592 5.29 0.94 27.13
C THR A 592 5.39 1.29 25.66
N THR A 593 5.59 2.57 25.35
CA THR A 593 5.66 3.06 23.98
C THR A 593 7.09 3.20 23.47
N GLN A 594 7.29 2.98 22.18
CA GLN A 594 8.47 3.43 21.46
C GLN A 594 8.08 4.56 20.51
N ALA A 595 8.87 5.63 20.51
CA ALA A 595 8.68 6.74 19.59
C ALA A 595 9.10 6.28 18.19
N VAL A 596 8.21 6.46 17.22
CA VAL A 596 8.47 6.23 15.80
C VAL A 596 8.46 7.60 15.13
N GLU A 597 9.39 7.86 14.20
CA GLU A 597 9.41 9.14 13.51
C GLU A 597 8.12 9.33 12.71
N GLY A 598 7.44 10.45 12.92
CA GLY A 598 6.21 10.75 12.19
C GLY A 598 6.48 11.11 10.73
N VAL A 599 5.85 10.40 9.81
CA VAL A 599 5.91 10.69 8.37
C VAL A 599 4.80 11.65 7.96
N GLY A 600 5.11 12.96 7.96
CA GLY A 600 4.13 14.03 7.70
C GLY A 600 3.64 14.17 6.25
N ASP A 601 4.33 13.58 5.27
CA ASP A 601 3.78 13.41 3.92
C ASP A 601 2.82 12.22 3.92
N LEU A 602 1.52 12.52 3.87
CA LEU A 602 0.45 11.53 3.98
C LEU A 602 0.35 10.58 2.78
N ASN A 603 1.09 10.84 1.69
CA ASN A 603 1.22 9.89 0.60
C ASN A 603 2.01 8.63 0.99
N TRP A 604 2.85 8.72 2.03
CA TRP A 604 3.53 7.59 2.62
C TRP A 604 2.59 6.81 3.55
N GLN A 605 2.56 5.52 3.31
CA GLN A 605 1.81 4.55 4.10
C GLN A 605 2.67 3.35 4.44
N VAL A 606 2.32 2.68 5.54
CA VAL A 606 2.80 1.34 5.82
C VAL A 606 2.15 0.40 4.80
N ALA A 607 2.98 -0.20 3.96
CA ALA A 607 2.59 -1.15 2.92
C ALA A 607 2.76 -2.61 3.36
N GLY A 608 3.53 -2.86 4.42
CA GLY A 608 3.69 -4.18 5.00
C GLY A 608 4.52 -4.17 6.28
N VAL A 609 4.41 -5.25 7.04
CA VAL A 609 5.18 -5.53 8.26
C VAL A 609 5.76 -6.94 8.11
N GLY A 610 7.01 -7.11 8.51
CA GLY A 610 7.71 -8.39 8.44
C GLY A 610 9.19 -8.22 8.78
N ASP A 611 9.86 -9.30 9.15
CA ASP A 611 11.30 -9.33 9.39
C ASP A 611 12.04 -9.45 8.04
N PHE A 612 12.41 -8.35 7.41
CA PHE A 612 12.99 -8.36 6.06
C PHE A 612 14.51 -8.61 6.07
N ASP A 613 15.18 -8.39 7.20
CA ASP A 613 16.62 -8.57 7.31
C ASP A 613 17.06 -9.83 8.07
N GLY A 614 16.14 -10.50 8.76
CA GLY A 614 16.33 -11.75 9.49
C GLY A 614 16.82 -11.58 10.91
N ASP A 615 16.73 -10.38 11.50
CA ASP A 615 17.21 -10.08 12.85
C ASP A 615 16.23 -10.57 13.95
N GLY A 616 15.10 -11.16 13.56
CA GLY A 616 14.07 -11.66 14.46
C GLY A 616 13.10 -10.58 14.94
N LYS A 617 13.19 -9.34 14.43
CA LYS A 617 12.24 -8.25 14.68
C LYS A 617 11.47 -7.92 13.42
N SER A 618 10.27 -7.40 13.61
CA SER A 618 9.45 -6.88 12.53
C SER A 618 9.94 -5.50 12.09
N ASP A 619 10.00 -5.30 10.78
CA ASP A 619 10.29 -4.02 10.14
C ASP A 619 9.04 -3.41 9.51
N LEU A 620 9.15 -2.14 9.09
CA LEU A 620 8.09 -1.43 8.37
C LEU A 620 8.48 -1.19 6.92
N LEU A 621 7.71 -1.72 5.98
CA LEU A 621 7.76 -1.28 4.59
C LEU A 621 6.86 -0.06 4.43
N TRP A 622 7.46 1.05 4.01
CA TRP A 622 6.77 2.26 3.59
C TRP A 622 6.70 2.35 2.08
N ARG A 623 5.54 2.76 1.56
CA ARG A 623 5.35 3.07 0.13
C ARG A 623 4.67 4.42 -0.04
N ASN A 624 5.22 5.26 -0.91
CA ASN A 624 4.60 6.50 -1.32
C ASN A 624 3.63 6.24 -2.47
N ARG A 625 2.34 6.51 -2.25
CA ARG A 625 1.28 6.24 -3.26
C ARG A 625 1.31 7.20 -4.46
N ALA A 626 1.91 8.38 -4.33
CA ALA A 626 1.97 9.36 -5.40
C ALA A 626 3.18 9.15 -6.32
N THR A 627 4.30 8.69 -5.77
CA THR A 627 5.58 8.56 -6.50
C THR A 627 5.98 7.11 -6.77
N GLY A 628 5.43 6.15 -6.03
CA GLY A 628 5.85 4.75 -6.08
C GLY A 628 7.18 4.48 -5.38
N ALA A 629 7.73 5.44 -4.62
CA ALA A 629 8.93 5.24 -3.82
C ALA A 629 8.66 4.27 -2.66
N ASP A 630 9.64 3.42 -2.33
CA ASP A 630 9.56 2.41 -1.28
C ASP A 630 10.76 2.55 -0.33
N VAL A 631 10.56 2.34 0.96
CA VAL A 631 11.65 2.32 1.96
C VAL A 631 11.31 1.36 3.10
N LEU A 632 12.30 0.58 3.54
CA LEU A 632 12.18 -0.27 4.72
C LEU A 632 12.78 0.44 5.93
N TRP A 633 12.07 0.44 7.04
CA TRP A 633 12.56 0.89 8.35
C TRP A 633 12.74 -0.32 9.26
N LYS A 634 13.99 -0.65 9.54
CA LYS A 634 14.34 -1.80 10.37
C LYS A 634 13.87 -1.59 11.81
N SER A 635 13.18 -2.56 12.39
CA SER A 635 12.62 -2.48 13.75
C SER A 635 11.80 -1.19 13.99
N ALA A 636 11.05 -0.75 12.97
CA ALA A 636 10.29 0.50 12.95
C ALA A 636 11.13 1.79 13.22
N ASN A 637 12.42 1.78 12.91
CA ASN A 637 13.33 2.89 13.12
C ASN A 637 13.80 3.53 11.80
N SER A 638 13.48 4.81 11.62
CA SER A 638 13.85 5.60 10.43
C SER A 638 15.35 5.91 10.32
N ALA A 639 16.12 5.76 11.41
CA ALA A 639 17.58 5.91 11.38
C ALA A 639 18.27 4.69 10.74
N THR A 640 17.60 3.53 10.73
CA THR A 640 18.11 2.27 10.19
C THR A 640 17.24 1.86 9.01
N THR A 641 17.46 2.52 7.87
CA THR A 641 16.70 2.26 6.65
C THR A 641 17.43 1.32 5.70
N GLN A 642 16.66 0.52 4.97
CA GLN A 642 17.11 -0.18 3.78
C GLN A 642 16.38 0.42 2.57
N ALA A 643 17.16 0.83 1.57
CA ALA A 643 16.60 1.32 0.32
C ALA A 643 15.98 0.15 -0.44
N VAL A 644 14.71 0.30 -0.81
CA VAL A 644 13.99 -0.64 -1.69
C VAL A 644 13.80 0.04 -3.03
N THR A 645 13.94 -0.71 -4.13
CA THR A 645 13.72 -0.16 -5.47
C THR A 645 12.29 0.36 -5.59
N GLY A 646 12.16 1.66 -5.82
CA GLY A 646 10.85 2.28 -6.04
C GLY A 646 10.18 1.77 -7.31
N VAL A 647 8.93 1.33 -7.20
CA VAL A 647 8.09 0.92 -8.33
C VAL A 647 7.21 2.09 -8.79
N GLY A 648 7.68 2.85 -9.78
CA GLY A 648 7.00 4.05 -10.29
C GLY A 648 5.71 3.81 -11.09
N ASP A 649 5.47 2.58 -11.57
CA ASP A 649 4.15 2.19 -12.09
C ASP A 649 3.22 1.88 -10.91
N LEU A 650 2.31 2.81 -10.62
CA LEU A 650 1.40 2.76 -9.48
C LEU A 650 0.34 1.64 -9.56
N ASN A 651 0.23 0.96 -10.72
CA ASN A 651 -0.60 -0.23 -10.84
C ASN A 651 -0.02 -1.41 -10.04
N TRP A 652 1.30 -1.41 -9.81
CA TRP A 652 1.96 -2.37 -8.92
C TRP A 652 1.76 -1.98 -7.46
N GLN A 653 1.24 -2.93 -6.70
CA GLN A 653 1.02 -2.81 -5.27
C GLN A 653 1.58 -4.01 -4.55
N VAL A 654 2.07 -3.78 -3.34
CA VAL A 654 2.39 -4.85 -2.39
C VAL A 654 1.08 -5.56 -2.05
N ALA A 655 1.00 -6.83 -2.41
CA ALA A 655 -0.14 -7.70 -2.19
C ALA A 655 0.03 -8.57 -0.94
N GLY A 656 1.27 -8.78 -0.49
CA GLY A 656 1.58 -9.50 0.74
C GLY A 656 3.05 -9.37 1.15
N THR A 657 3.30 -9.63 2.42
CA THR A 657 4.63 -9.71 3.04
C THR A 657 4.72 -11.01 3.84
N GLY A 658 5.85 -11.72 3.72
CA GLY A 658 6.03 -13.00 4.38
C GLY A 658 7.17 -13.82 3.79
N ASP A 659 7.60 -14.85 4.49
CA ASP A 659 8.69 -15.75 4.13
C ASP A 659 8.19 -16.81 3.14
N TYR A 660 8.08 -16.47 1.85
CA TYR A 660 7.50 -17.36 0.84
C TYR A 660 8.51 -18.41 0.34
N ASP A 661 9.80 -18.25 0.61
CA ASP A 661 10.84 -19.17 0.18
C ASP A 661 11.49 -19.98 1.29
N GLY A 662 11.23 -19.66 2.56
CA GLY A 662 11.66 -20.37 3.76
C GLY A 662 13.09 -20.02 4.19
N ASP A 663 13.63 -18.88 3.75
CA ASP A 663 14.98 -18.45 4.14
C ASP A 663 15.03 -17.72 5.50
N GLY A 664 13.86 -17.54 6.12
CA GLY A 664 13.71 -16.89 7.42
C GLY A 664 13.53 -15.38 7.34
N LYS A 665 13.55 -14.79 6.13
CA LYS A 665 13.27 -13.37 5.88
C LYS A 665 11.90 -13.19 5.23
N SER A 666 11.31 -12.04 5.45
CA SER A 666 10.09 -11.64 4.79
C SER A 666 10.40 -11.16 3.37
N ASP A 667 9.64 -11.67 2.41
CA ASP A 667 9.65 -11.26 1.02
C ASP A 667 8.49 -10.28 0.73
N LEU A 668 8.56 -9.64 -0.45
CA LEU A 668 7.49 -8.79 -0.96
C LEU A 668 6.81 -9.43 -2.17
N LEU A 669 5.53 -9.74 -2.02
CA LEU A 669 4.70 -10.12 -3.16
C LEU A 669 4.09 -8.88 -3.78
N TRP A 670 4.48 -8.60 -5.02
CA TRP A 670 3.93 -7.55 -5.85
C TRP A 670 2.83 -8.08 -6.75
N ARG A 671 1.79 -7.26 -6.94
CA ARG A 671 0.75 -7.50 -7.94
C ARG A 671 0.42 -6.25 -8.73
N ASN A 672 0.32 -6.39 -10.04
CA ASN A 672 -0.17 -5.35 -10.92
C ASN A 672 -1.70 -5.45 -11.05
N ARG A 673 -2.42 -4.42 -10.64
CA ARG A 673 -3.91 -4.40 -10.68
C ARG A 673 -4.49 -4.20 -12.08
N ALA A 674 -3.71 -3.68 -13.02
CA ALA A 674 -4.12 -3.49 -14.40
C ALA A 674 -3.94 -4.78 -15.21
N THR A 675 -2.81 -5.48 -15.05
CA THR A 675 -2.46 -6.67 -15.85
C THR A 675 -2.76 -8.01 -15.16
N GLY A 676 -2.87 -8.03 -13.83
CA GLY A 676 -3.02 -9.27 -13.05
C GLY A 676 -1.71 -10.05 -12.85
N GLU A 677 -0.57 -9.48 -13.26
CA GLU A 677 0.76 -10.05 -13.05
C GLU A 677 1.19 -10.01 -11.59
N ASN A 678 1.97 -11.01 -11.17
CA ASN A 678 2.48 -11.15 -9.81
C ASN A 678 3.99 -11.38 -9.85
N VAL A 679 4.74 -10.77 -8.94
CA VAL A 679 6.20 -10.96 -8.81
C VAL A 679 6.55 -11.02 -7.34
N LEU A 680 7.39 -11.97 -6.95
CA LEU A 680 7.95 -12.05 -5.60
C LEU A 680 9.35 -11.42 -5.60
N TRP A 681 9.63 -10.54 -4.64
CA TRP A 681 10.96 -9.98 -4.36
C TRP A 681 11.47 -10.57 -3.05
N LYS A 682 12.53 -11.38 -3.12
CA LYS A 682 13.03 -12.11 -1.95
C LYS A 682 13.79 -11.20 -1.00
N GLY A 683 13.53 -11.29 0.30
CA GLY A 683 14.11 -10.38 1.31
C GLY A 683 13.84 -8.89 1.04
N GLY A 684 12.75 -8.59 0.32
CA GLY A 684 12.41 -7.24 -0.12
C GLY A 684 13.31 -6.65 -1.24
N ASP A 685 14.16 -7.44 -1.87
CA ASP A 685 15.09 -6.98 -2.91
C ASP A 685 14.60 -7.28 -4.35
N SER A 686 14.53 -6.23 -5.16
CA SER A 686 14.22 -6.30 -6.59
C SER A 686 15.29 -6.99 -7.46
N ALA A 687 16.48 -7.27 -6.92
CA ALA A 687 17.53 -8.00 -7.64
C ALA A 687 17.29 -9.52 -7.61
N THR A 688 16.53 -10.02 -6.63
CA THR A 688 16.24 -11.45 -6.39
C THR A 688 14.77 -11.74 -6.64
N THR A 689 14.31 -11.51 -7.87
CA THR A 689 12.90 -11.72 -8.23
C THR A 689 12.59 -13.17 -8.61
N GLN A 690 11.38 -13.63 -8.23
CA GLN A 690 10.77 -14.84 -8.75
C GLN A 690 9.46 -14.49 -9.43
N ALA A 691 9.27 -14.96 -10.68
CA ALA A 691 8.00 -14.84 -11.36
C ALA A 691 6.96 -15.73 -10.68
N VAL A 692 5.82 -15.13 -10.32
CA VAL A 692 4.66 -15.83 -9.75
C VAL A 692 3.62 -15.98 -10.85
N GLY A 693 2.90 -17.11 -10.86
CA GLY A 693 1.85 -17.35 -11.86
C GLY A 693 0.88 -16.17 -11.96
N GLY A 694 0.70 -15.62 -13.17
CA GLY A 694 -0.24 -14.53 -13.40
C GLY A 694 -1.68 -14.98 -13.18
N VAL A 695 -2.48 -14.14 -12.54
CA VAL A 695 -3.93 -14.39 -12.36
C VAL A 695 -4.68 -13.33 -13.15
N SER A 696 -5.05 -13.69 -14.38
CA SER A 696 -5.66 -12.80 -15.36
C SER A 696 -7.09 -12.40 -15.03
N ASP A 697 -7.81 -13.26 -14.30
CA ASP A 697 -9.11 -12.92 -13.73
C ASP A 697 -8.92 -12.01 -12.51
N ARG A 698 -9.29 -10.74 -12.68
CA ARG A 698 -9.10 -9.66 -11.70
C ARG A 698 -10.01 -9.77 -10.48
N ASP A 699 -11.02 -10.64 -10.53
CA ASP A 699 -11.89 -10.88 -9.37
C ASP A 699 -11.20 -11.74 -8.31
N TRP A 700 -10.18 -12.51 -8.69
CA TRP A 700 -9.31 -13.17 -7.74
C TRP A 700 -8.36 -12.18 -7.11
N GLN A 701 -8.51 -11.97 -5.81
CA GLN A 701 -7.70 -11.08 -5.00
C GLN A 701 -6.97 -11.89 -3.93
N ILE A 702 -5.84 -11.36 -3.47
CA ILE A 702 -5.19 -11.84 -2.26
C ILE A 702 -5.85 -11.08 -1.11
N PRO A 703 -6.57 -11.74 -0.20
CA PRO A 703 -7.15 -11.08 0.96
C PRO A 703 -6.05 -10.36 1.75
N ALA A 704 -6.31 -9.13 2.16
CA ALA A 704 -5.30 -8.29 2.79
C ALA A 704 -4.67 -9.00 4.01
N GLN A 705 -3.34 -9.09 4.01
CA GLN A 705 -2.56 -9.56 5.14
C GLN A 705 -2.55 -8.44 6.19
N THR A 706 -3.45 -8.55 7.15
CA THR A 706 -3.58 -7.73 8.37
C THR A 706 -3.01 -6.30 8.31
N SER A 707 -3.74 -5.41 7.65
CA SER A 707 -3.95 -4.01 8.07
C SER A 707 -5.14 -3.46 7.30
N ALA A 708 -6.09 -2.90 8.03
CA ALA A 708 -7.36 -2.41 7.50
C ALA A 708 -7.13 -1.35 6.40
N ARG A 709 -7.15 -1.79 5.14
CA ARG A 709 -7.31 -0.87 4.00
C ARG A 709 -8.79 -0.50 3.90
N SER A 710 -9.23 0.42 4.76
CA SER A 710 -10.30 1.34 4.36
C SER A 710 -9.68 2.27 3.31
N GLN A 711 -9.85 1.91 2.03
CA GLN A 711 -10.01 2.96 1.04
C GLN A 711 -11.24 3.73 1.50
N SER A 712 -11.09 5.01 1.80
CA SER A 712 -12.22 5.92 1.89
C SER A 712 -12.82 5.96 0.50
N VAL A 713 -13.77 5.08 0.23
CA VAL A 713 -14.74 5.31 -0.83
C VAL A 713 -15.66 6.34 -0.20
N THR A 714 -15.62 7.56 -0.70
CA THR A 714 -16.56 8.60 -0.31
C THR A 714 -17.94 8.09 -0.68
N VAL A 715 -18.74 7.69 0.30
CA VAL A 715 -20.09 7.20 0.07
C VAL A 715 -20.98 8.44 -0.10
N PRO A 716 -21.67 8.61 -1.25
CA PRO A 716 -22.53 9.76 -1.48
C PRO A 716 -23.57 9.89 -0.37
N SER A 717 -23.83 11.12 0.08
CA SER A 717 -24.85 11.42 1.09
C SER A 717 -24.66 10.73 2.45
N ASP A 718 -23.45 10.32 2.83
CA ASP A 718 -23.11 9.83 4.18
C ASP A 718 -22.79 11.00 5.13
N PHE A 719 -23.75 11.45 5.94
CA PHE A 719 -23.56 12.64 6.79
C PHE A 719 -22.93 12.32 8.16
N GLU A 720 -22.83 11.05 8.55
CA GLU A 720 -22.25 10.60 9.82
C GLU A 720 -20.87 9.94 9.72
N GLY A 721 -20.47 9.54 8.51
CA GLY A 721 -19.26 8.78 8.25
C GLY A 721 -19.40 7.30 8.63
N ASP A 722 -20.59 6.71 8.51
CA ASP A 722 -20.80 5.28 8.78
C ASP A 722 -20.63 4.39 7.54
N SER A 723 -20.22 5.01 6.41
CA SER A 723 -19.99 4.43 5.09
C SER A 723 -21.26 3.91 4.43
N LYS A 724 -22.38 4.57 4.69
CA LYS A 724 -23.68 4.30 4.07
C LYS A 724 -24.33 5.61 3.65
N SER A 725 -25.04 5.57 2.52
CA SER A 725 -25.80 6.72 2.05
C SER A 725 -27.03 6.98 2.92
N ASP A 726 -27.27 8.24 3.23
CA ASP A 726 -28.47 8.70 3.92
C ASP A 726 -29.46 9.36 2.94
N ILE A 727 -30.70 9.56 3.40
CA ILE A 727 -31.71 10.28 2.63
C ILE A 727 -31.91 11.67 3.23
N LEU A 728 -31.48 12.70 2.50
CA LEU A 728 -31.76 14.09 2.87
C LEU A 728 -33.14 14.52 2.36
N TRP A 729 -34.04 14.84 3.29
CA TRP A 729 -35.35 15.41 3.02
C TRP A 729 -35.34 16.92 3.20
N ARG A 730 -35.99 17.63 2.28
CA ARG A 730 -36.25 19.06 2.38
C ARG A 730 -37.70 19.39 2.06
N ASN A 731 -38.31 20.25 2.86
CA ASN A 731 -39.66 20.73 2.64
C ASN A 731 -39.66 22.01 1.80
N SER A 732 -40.18 21.95 0.59
CA SER A 732 -40.20 23.06 -0.38
C SER A 732 -41.07 24.23 0.04
N ALA A 733 -42.10 24.01 0.87
CA ALA A 733 -43.03 25.06 1.32
C ALA A 733 -42.56 25.79 2.59
N THR A 734 -41.78 25.13 3.44
CA THR A 734 -41.39 25.66 4.76
C THR A 734 -39.89 25.84 4.95
N GLY A 735 -39.07 25.22 4.10
CA GLY A 735 -37.62 25.23 4.21
C GLY A 735 -37.05 24.30 5.28
N ALA A 736 -37.89 23.53 5.99
CA ALA A 736 -37.44 22.51 6.94
C ALA A 736 -36.63 21.40 6.25
N ALA A 737 -35.62 20.85 6.92
CA ALA A 737 -34.81 19.76 6.39
C ALA A 737 -34.51 18.70 7.47
N VAL A 738 -34.38 17.44 7.06
CA VAL A 738 -34.08 16.31 7.95
C VAL A 738 -33.34 15.23 7.17
N ILE A 739 -32.34 14.61 7.79
CA ILE A 739 -31.62 13.47 7.24
C ILE A 739 -32.21 12.20 7.87
N TRP A 740 -32.49 11.19 7.04
CA TRP A 740 -32.83 9.84 7.47
C TRP A 740 -31.62 8.95 7.26
N LYS A 741 -31.02 8.54 8.37
CA LYS A 741 -29.78 7.77 8.37
C LYS A 741 -30.00 6.41 7.74
N ASN A 742 -29.07 5.92 6.93
CA ASN A 742 -29.11 4.57 6.35
C ASN A 742 -30.38 4.26 5.55
N GLY A 743 -31.00 5.30 4.98
CA GLY A 743 -32.30 5.19 4.32
C GLY A 743 -33.47 4.81 5.24
N ASP A 744 -33.33 4.94 6.56
CA ASP A 744 -34.36 4.60 7.55
C ASP A 744 -34.87 5.85 8.30
N GLY A 745 -36.18 6.10 8.18
CA GLY A 745 -36.88 7.17 8.89
C GLY A 745 -37.02 6.96 10.40
N ALA A 746 -36.61 5.81 10.95
CA ALA A 746 -36.55 5.56 12.38
C ALA A 746 -35.37 6.29 13.06
N THR A 747 -34.30 6.57 12.31
CA THR A 747 -33.07 7.23 12.79
C THR A 747 -32.85 8.51 12.02
N THR A 748 -33.21 9.65 12.60
CA THR A 748 -33.16 10.94 11.92
C THR A 748 -32.12 11.89 12.52
N GLN A 749 -31.47 12.70 11.68
CA GLN A 749 -30.69 13.86 12.08
C GLN A 749 -31.41 15.14 11.66
N ALA A 750 -31.62 16.05 12.60
CA ALA A 750 -32.20 17.34 12.32
C ALA A 750 -31.20 18.22 11.56
N VAL A 751 -31.67 18.89 10.50
CA VAL A 751 -30.92 19.92 9.78
C VAL A 751 -31.61 21.26 10.04
N GLU A 752 -30.84 22.33 10.25
CA GLU A 752 -31.42 23.65 10.48
C GLU A 752 -32.27 24.07 9.27
N GLY A 753 -33.54 24.39 9.51
CA GLY A 753 -34.45 24.81 8.45
C GLY A 753 -34.12 26.23 7.97
N VAL A 754 -34.01 26.40 6.65
CA VAL A 754 -33.74 27.71 6.03
C VAL A 754 -35.05 28.29 5.50
N SER A 755 -35.61 29.25 6.22
CA SER A 755 -36.92 29.83 5.91
C SER A 755 -36.93 30.72 4.65
N ASP A 756 -35.78 31.24 4.25
CA ASP A 756 -35.63 31.90 2.94
C ASP A 756 -35.55 30.84 1.85
N LEU A 757 -36.66 30.62 1.16
CA LEU A 757 -36.82 29.57 0.15
C LEU A 757 -35.96 29.80 -1.11
N ASN A 758 -35.34 30.98 -1.25
CA ASN A 758 -34.35 31.26 -2.31
C ASN A 758 -33.04 30.50 -2.06
N TRP A 759 -32.71 30.15 -0.82
CA TRP A 759 -31.60 29.25 -0.57
C TRP A 759 -32.01 27.84 -0.95
N LYS A 760 -31.28 27.23 -1.90
CA LYS A 760 -31.44 25.86 -2.34
C LYS A 760 -30.18 25.07 -2.00
N ILE A 761 -30.35 23.79 -1.70
CA ILE A 761 -29.21 22.86 -1.65
C ILE A 761 -28.88 22.57 -3.11
N ALA A 762 -27.67 22.93 -3.52
CA ALA A 762 -27.17 22.90 -4.89
C ALA A 762 -26.07 21.84 -5.09
N GLY A 763 -25.75 21.06 -4.05
CA GLY A 763 -24.85 19.91 -4.17
C GLY A 763 -24.64 19.20 -2.84
N LEU A 764 -24.32 17.92 -2.91
CA LEU A 764 -23.92 17.07 -1.80
C LEU A 764 -22.52 16.52 -2.10
N GLY A 765 -21.62 16.54 -1.13
CA GLY A 765 -20.25 16.02 -1.29
C GLY A 765 -19.35 16.37 -0.12
N ASP A 766 -18.25 15.65 0.04
CA ASP A 766 -17.23 15.86 1.08
C ASP A 766 -16.25 16.96 0.64
N PHE A 767 -16.55 18.24 0.92
CA PHE A 767 -15.72 19.35 0.42
C PHE A 767 -14.48 19.59 1.28
N ASP A 768 -14.40 19.02 2.49
CA ASP A 768 -13.28 19.23 3.41
C ASP A 768 -12.39 17.99 3.66
N GLY A 769 -12.80 16.85 3.14
CA GLY A 769 -12.06 15.58 3.14
C GLY A 769 -12.16 14.83 4.47
N ASP A 770 -13.21 15.06 5.27
CA ASP A 770 -13.41 14.40 6.56
C ASP A 770 -14.12 13.04 6.45
N GLY A 771 -14.47 12.63 5.23
CA GLY A 771 -15.16 11.38 4.91
C GLY A 771 -16.67 11.47 5.08
N ARG A 772 -17.24 12.66 5.31
CA ARG A 772 -18.68 12.90 5.45
C ARG A 772 -19.17 13.84 4.36
N SER A 773 -20.43 13.68 3.97
CA SER A 773 -21.09 14.56 3.03
C SER A 773 -21.47 15.90 3.67
N ASP A 774 -21.22 16.98 2.95
CA ASP A 774 -21.63 18.33 3.30
C ASP A 774 -22.77 18.83 2.41
N LEU A 775 -23.38 19.96 2.80
CA LEU A 775 -24.42 20.63 2.00
C LEU A 775 -23.88 21.89 1.34
N LEU A 776 -23.78 21.90 0.02
CA LEU A 776 -23.58 23.12 -0.76
C LEU A 776 -24.91 23.85 -0.90
N TRP A 777 -25.01 25.05 -0.32
CA TRP A 777 -26.14 25.96 -0.46
C TRP A 777 -25.86 27.03 -1.51
N ARG A 778 -26.86 27.34 -2.34
CA ARG A 778 -26.86 28.45 -3.30
C ARG A 778 -28.16 29.24 -3.19
N ASN A 779 -28.09 30.55 -3.15
CA ASN A 779 -29.25 31.43 -3.19
C ASN A 779 -29.62 31.76 -4.64
N SER A 780 -30.80 31.33 -5.08
CA SER A 780 -31.27 31.49 -6.46
C SER A 780 -31.53 32.94 -6.87
N ALA A 781 -31.78 33.84 -5.92
CA ALA A 781 -32.06 35.25 -6.19
C ALA A 781 -30.80 36.13 -6.21
N THR A 782 -29.77 35.76 -5.45
CA THR A 782 -28.57 36.61 -5.24
C THR A 782 -27.26 35.96 -5.71
N GLY A 783 -27.25 34.65 -5.94
CA GLY A 783 -26.04 33.90 -6.28
C GLY A 783 -25.07 33.71 -5.11
N GLY A 784 -25.50 33.98 -3.88
CA GLY A 784 -24.73 33.67 -2.67
C GLY A 784 -24.53 32.16 -2.52
N ASN A 785 -23.37 31.72 -2.04
CA ASN A 785 -23.04 30.30 -1.87
C ASN A 785 -22.43 30.07 -0.48
N THR A 786 -22.69 28.91 0.14
CA THR A 786 -22.01 28.47 1.37
C THR A 786 -22.08 26.95 1.49
N ILE A 787 -21.10 26.32 2.12
CA ILE A 787 -21.13 24.89 2.44
C ILE A 787 -21.38 24.72 3.94
N TRP A 788 -22.29 23.82 4.32
CA TRP A 788 -22.48 23.39 5.71
C TRP A 788 -21.86 22.02 5.89
N LYS A 789 -20.78 21.97 6.67
CA LYS A 789 -19.99 20.75 6.89
C LYS A 789 -20.78 19.72 7.69
N SER A 790 -20.83 18.47 7.24
CA SER A 790 -21.67 17.40 7.80
C SER A 790 -23.12 17.84 8.05
N ALA A 791 -23.69 18.63 7.11
CA ALA A 791 -25.02 19.23 7.20
C ALA A 791 -25.27 20.13 8.43
N ASN A 792 -24.22 20.71 9.02
CA ASN A 792 -24.31 21.53 10.22
C ASN A 792 -24.04 23.01 9.92
N SER A 793 -25.05 23.84 10.12
CA SER A 793 -25.02 25.30 9.93
C SER A 793 -24.07 26.04 10.89
N ALA A 794 -23.65 25.40 12.00
CA ALA A 794 -22.65 25.96 12.90
C ALA A 794 -21.22 25.83 12.35
N THR A 795 -20.99 24.91 11.41
CA THR A 795 -19.69 24.62 10.81
C THR A 795 -19.74 24.86 9.32
N THR A 796 -19.60 26.13 8.92
CA THR A 796 -19.71 26.53 7.51
C THR A 796 -18.36 26.75 6.86
N GLN A 797 -18.27 26.41 5.57
CA GLN A 797 -17.24 26.91 4.67
C GLN A 797 -17.83 28.01 3.77
N ALA A 798 -17.11 29.13 3.69
CA ALA A 798 -17.49 30.24 2.81
C ALA A 798 -17.16 29.88 1.37
N VAL A 799 -18.13 30.09 0.47
CA VAL A 799 -17.96 29.90 -0.98
C VAL A 799 -18.21 31.25 -1.64
N GLY A 800 -17.35 31.62 -2.61
CA GLY A 800 -17.50 32.90 -3.32
C GLY A 800 -18.89 33.03 -3.95
N SER A 801 -19.49 34.22 -3.90
CA SER A 801 -20.78 34.46 -4.56
C SER A 801 -20.59 34.55 -6.08
N VAL A 802 -21.50 33.93 -6.82
CA VAL A 802 -21.58 34.01 -8.29
C VAL A 802 -22.84 34.77 -8.68
N GLY A 803 -22.71 36.10 -8.81
CA GLY A 803 -23.82 37.02 -9.04
C GLY A 803 -24.42 36.98 -10.46
N ASP A 804 -23.73 36.37 -11.43
CA ASP A 804 -24.34 36.00 -12.70
C ASP A 804 -25.12 34.69 -12.51
N LEU A 805 -26.44 34.80 -12.43
CA LEU A 805 -27.35 33.69 -12.16
C LEU A 805 -27.43 32.67 -13.31
N ASN A 806 -26.87 32.99 -14.48
CA ASN A 806 -26.75 32.02 -15.57
C ASN A 806 -25.71 30.93 -15.28
N TRP A 807 -24.80 31.16 -14.33
CA TRP A 807 -23.94 30.11 -13.80
C TRP A 807 -24.68 29.27 -12.77
N GLN A 808 -24.79 27.98 -13.07
CA GLN A 808 -25.46 26.97 -12.26
C GLN A 808 -24.46 25.89 -11.85
N VAL A 809 -24.70 25.26 -10.71
CA VAL A 809 -23.93 24.08 -10.29
C VAL A 809 -24.45 22.92 -11.10
N ALA A 810 -23.61 22.36 -11.96
CA ALA A 810 -23.96 21.27 -12.86
C ALA A 810 -23.48 19.90 -12.35
N GLY A 811 -22.75 19.87 -11.24
CA GLY A 811 -22.33 18.63 -10.60
C GLY A 811 -21.38 18.87 -9.44
N VAL A 812 -21.27 17.86 -8.58
CA VAL A 812 -20.32 17.80 -7.47
C VAL A 812 -19.60 16.46 -7.56
N GLY A 813 -18.28 16.48 -7.42
CA GLY A 813 -17.43 15.29 -7.51
C GLY A 813 -15.96 15.65 -7.36
N ASP A 814 -15.12 14.68 -7.04
CA ASP A 814 -13.67 14.85 -6.92
C ASP A 814 -13.02 14.78 -8.32
N PHE A 815 -12.91 15.91 -9.03
CA PHE A 815 -12.43 15.90 -10.42
C PHE A 815 -10.89 15.90 -10.52
N ASP A 816 -10.18 16.19 -9.42
CA ASP A 816 -8.72 16.27 -9.41
C ASP A 816 -8.01 15.15 -8.62
N GLY A 817 -8.78 14.32 -7.91
CA GLY A 817 -8.35 13.13 -7.19
C GLY A 817 -7.69 13.44 -5.85
N ASP A 818 -7.99 14.59 -5.24
CA ASP A 818 -7.44 14.99 -3.95
C ASP A 818 -8.21 14.42 -2.74
N GLY A 819 -9.29 13.67 -3.01
CA GLY A 819 -10.17 13.06 -2.01
C GLY A 819 -11.25 14.01 -1.50
N ARG A 820 -11.40 15.20 -2.09
CA ARG A 820 -12.45 16.18 -1.76
C ARG A 820 -13.34 16.42 -2.96
N SER A 821 -14.60 16.73 -2.67
CA SER A 821 -15.57 17.11 -3.68
C SER A 821 -15.33 18.54 -4.17
N ASP A 822 -15.39 18.72 -5.48
CA ASP A 822 -15.33 20.01 -6.15
C ASP A 822 -16.71 20.43 -6.69
N ILE A 823 -16.84 21.71 -7.08
CA ILE A 823 -18.07 22.23 -7.68
C ILE A 823 -17.85 22.44 -9.18
N LEU A 824 -18.57 21.67 -10.02
CA LEU A 824 -18.63 21.92 -11.46
C LEU A 824 -19.72 22.96 -11.76
N TRP A 825 -19.31 24.08 -12.34
CA TRP A 825 -20.19 25.16 -12.78
C TRP A 825 -20.37 25.12 -14.29
N ARG A 826 -21.60 25.36 -14.74
CA ARG A 826 -21.94 25.56 -16.16
C ARG A 826 -22.76 26.82 -16.35
N ASN A 827 -22.49 27.55 -17.41
CA ASN A 827 -23.25 28.74 -17.78
C ASN A 827 -24.35 28.36 -18.78
N SER A 828 -25.62 28.52 -18.40
CA SER A 828 -26.79 28.08 -19.18
C SER A 828 -27.00 28.83 -20.49
N VAL A 829 -26.37 29.99 -20.68
CA VAL A 829 -26.52 30.84 -21.87
C VAL A 829 -25.33 30.73 -22.83
N THR A 830 -24.12 30.63 -22.27
CA THR A 830 -22.87 30.64 -23.05
C THR A 830 -22.27 29.24 -23.23
N GLY A 831 -22.66 28.28 -22.39
CA GLY A 831 -22.08 26.94 -22.38
C GLY A 831 -20.67 26.88 -21.80
N GLY A 832 -20.20 27.93 -21.12
CA GLY A 832 -18.91 27.91 -20.41
C GLY A 832 -18.96 26.99 -19.19
N ASP A 833 -17.85 26.30 -18.92
CA ASP A 833 -17.73 25.31 -17.84
C ASP A 833 -16.47 25.61 -16.99
N VAL A 834 -16.57 25.45 -15.66
CA VAL A 834 -15.42 25.63 -14.75
C VAL A 834 -15.61 24.82 -13.48
N ILE A 835 -14.54 24.22 -12.96
CA ILE A 835 -14.55 23.51 -11.68
C ILE A 835 -13.92 24.40 -10.61
N TRP A 836 -14.56 24.49 -9.43
CA TRP A 836 -14.01 25.12 -8.23
C TRP A 836 -13.57 24.04 -7.26
N LYS A 837 -12.24 23.88 -7.10
CA LYS A 837 -11.64 22.82 -6.32
C LYS A 837 -11.95 22.96 -4.83
N SER A 838 -12.38 21.87 -4.18
CA SER A 838 -12.84 21.84 -2.78
C SER A 838 -13.82 22.99 -2.43
N GLY A 839 -14.68 23.37 -3.38
CA GLY A 839 -15.64 24.47 -3.21
C GLY A 839 -15.04 25.88 -3.14
N ASN A 840 -13.80 26.08 -3.62
CA ASN A 840 -13.10 27.36 -3.55
C ASN A 840 -12.90 28.01 -4.93
N GLY A 841 -13.60 29.12 -5.18
CA GLY A 841 -13.52 29.87 -6.44
C GLY A 841 -12.19 30.61 -6.69
N ALA A 842 -11.23 30.56 -5.76
CA ALA A 842 -9.85 31.01 -6.01
C ALA A 842 -8.97 29.92 -6.63
N THR A 843 -9.37 28.65 -6.52
CA THR A 843 -8.65 27.47 -7.02
C THR A 843 -9.52 26.78 -8.05
N THR A 844 -9.40 27.21 -9.32
CA THR A 844 -10.27 26.72 -10.39
C THR A 844 -9.54 25.78 -11.35
N GLN A 845 -10.25 24.80 -11.88
CA GLN A 845 -9.85 24.02 -13.05
C GLN A 845 -10.69 24.45 -14.26
N ALA A 846 -10.01 24.77 -15.35
CA ALA A 846 -10.68 25.12 -16.60
C ALA A 846 -11.26 23.84 -17.24
N VAL A 847 -12.50 23.93 -17.70
CA VAL A 847 -13.18 22.88 -18.48
C VAL A 847 -13.52 23.49 -19.84
N GLU A 848 -13.41 22.70 -20.92
CA GLU A 848 -13.74 23.21 -22.25
C GLU A 848 -15.23 23.55 -22.33
N GLY A 849 -15.54 24.80 -22.70
CA GLY A 849 -16.92 25.25 -22.84
C GLY A 849 -17.63 24.59 -24.03
N VAL A 850 -18.79 24.00 -23.79
CA VAL A 850 -19.66 23.41 -24.81
C VAL A 850 -20.74 24.39 -25.25
N ASN A 851 -20.48 25.12 -26.35
CA ASN A 851 -21.36 26.17 -26.89
C ASN A 851 -22.70 25.64 -27.45
N ASP A 852 -22.77 24.37 -27.85
CA ASP A 852 -24.03 23.75 -28.23
C ASP A 852 -24.80 23.38 -26.96
N LEU A 853 -25.72 24.28 -26.58
CA LEU A 853 -26.51 24.17 -25.34
C LEU A 853 -27.43 22.95 -25.29
N ASN A 854 -27.59 22.21 -26.40
CA ASN A 854 -28.29 20.93 -26.39
C ASN A 854 -27.50 19.85 -25.65
N TRP A 855 -26.17 19.97 -25.56
CA TRP A 855 -25.35 19.12 -24.70
C TRP A 855 -25.47 19.56 -23.24
N LYS A 856 -25.94 18.61 -22.43
CA LYS A 856 -26.18 18.72 -20.98
C LYS A 856 -25.26 17.76 -20.24
N ILE A 857 -24.95 18.11 -19.00
CA ILE A 857 -24.27 17.24 -18.06
C ILE A 857 -25.38 16.43 -17.38
N ASP A 858 -25.42 15.13 -17.64
CA ASP A 858 -26.47 14.23 -17.18
C ASP A 858 -25.96 13.27 -16.09
N GLY A 859 -24.68 13.36 -15.72
CA GLY A 859 -24.10 12.61 -14.63
C GLY A 859 -22.66 12.99 -14.32
N VAL A 860 -22.29 12.83 -13.06
CA VAL A 860 -20.91 12.92 -12.57
C VAL A 860 -20.62 11.63 -11.81
N GLY A 861 -19.44 11.07 -12.05
CA GLY A 861 -19.01 9.81 -11.45
C GLY A 861 -17.71 9.31 -12.07
N ASP A 862 -17.01 8.41 -11.39
CA ASP A 862 -15.78 7.79 -11.87
C ASP A 862 -16.12 6.63 -12.80
N PHE A 863 -16.37 6.88 -14.10
CA PHE A 863 -16.82 5.84 -15.02
C PHE A 863 -15.67 4.94 -15.52
N ASP A 864 -14.41 5.33 -15.32
CA ASP A 864 -13.26 4.56 -15.80
C ASP A 864 -12.37 3.94 -14.69
N GLY A 865 -12.65 4.28 -13.44
CA GLY A 865 -12.05 3.72 -12.24
C GLY A 865 -10.68 4.31 -11.92
N ASP A 866 -10.39 5.53 -12.37
CA ASP A 866 -9.10 6.20 -12.11
C ASP A 866 -9.06 6.93 -10.76
N GLY A 867 -10.18 6.93 -10.02
CA GLY A 867 -10.34 7.60 -8.73
C GLY A 867 -10.72 9.07 -8.85
N ARG A 868 -11.04 9.58 -10.04
CA ARG A 868 -11.53 10.93 -10.29
C ARG A 868 -12.92 10.88 -10.89
N SER A 869 -13.69 11.91 -10.61
CA SER A 869 -14.99 12.12 -11.22
C SER A 869 -14.86 12.55 -12.68
N ASP A 870 -15.63 11.92 -13.54
CA ASP A 870 -15.80 12.27 -14.94
C ASP A 870 -17.12 13.02 -15.17
N ILE A 871 -17.29 13.56 -16.38
CA ILE A 871 -18.52 14.22 -16.80
C ILE A 871 -19.21 13.40 -17.89
N LEU A 872 -20.42 12.92 -17.62
CA LEU A 872 -21.30 12.33 -18.63
C LEU A 872 -22.12 13.42 -19.31
N TRP A 873 -21.88 13.59 -20.61
CA TRP A 873 -22.62 14.49 -21.47
C TRP A 873 -23.69 13.75 -22.27
N ARG A 874 -24.88 14.36 -22.38
CA ARG A 874 -25.98 13.92 -23.25
C ARG A 874 -26.52 15.07 -24.08
N ASN A 875 -26.74 14.83 -25.36
CA ASN A 875 -27.36 15.81 -26.24
C ASN A 875 -28.89 15.63 -26.22
N SER A 876 -29.59 16.59 -25.63
CA SER A 876 -31.05 16.60 -25.46
C SER A 876 -31.85 16.54 -26.77
N ALA A 877 -31.29 17.02 -27.89
CA ALA A 877 -31.97 17.06 -29.19
C ALA A 877 -31.74 15.79 -30.04
N THR A 878 -30.61 15.11 -29.86
CA THR A 878 -30.19 13.99 -30.72
C THR A 878 -30.01 12.66 -29.98
N GLY A 879 -29.91 12.70 -28.65
CA GLY A 879 -29.64 11.53 -27.81
C GLY A 879 -28.19 11.05 -27.82
N GLY A 880 -27.26 11.78 -28.45
CA GLY A 880 -25.83 11.48 -28.41
C GLY A 880 -25.27 11.55 -26.99
N ASN A 881 -24.33 10.67 -26.64
CA ASN A 881 -23.75 10.58 -25.31
C ASN A 881 -22.21 10.52 -25.39
N VAL A 882 -21.50 11.13 -24.44
CA VAL A 882 -20.04 11.03 -24.33
C VAL A 882 -19.60 11.28 -22.89
N ILE A 883 -18.59 10.55 -22.41
CA ILE A 883 -17.97 10.80 -21.11
C ILE A 883 -16.65 11.55 -21.33
N TRP A 884 -16.41 12.61 -20.55
CA TRP A 884 -15.14 13.33 -20.47
C TRP A 884 -14.42 12.90 -19.20
N LYS A 885 -13.34 12.13 -19.36
CA LYS A 885 -12.57 11.55 -18.26
C LYS A 885 -11.85 12.65 -17.48
N SER A 886 -11.94 12.64 -16.15
CA SER A 886 -11.44 13.68 -15.25
C SER A 886 -11.81 15.10 -15.72
N ALA A 887 -13.04 15.27 -16.22
CA ALA A 887 -13.55 16.52 -16.82
C ALA A 887 -12.73 17.09 -18.00
N ASN A 888 -12.04 16.24 -18.75
CA ASN A 888 -11.17 16.65 -19.84
C ASN A 888 -11.69 16.17 -21.21
N SER A 889 -12.04 17.13 -22.07
CA SER A 889 -12.54 16.89 -23.44
C SER A 889 -11.50 16.27 -24.39
N ALA A 890 -10.22 16.28 -24.04
CA ALA A 890 -9.17 15.60 -24.81
C ALA A 890 -9.14 14.08 -24.54
N THR A 891 -9.70 13.65 -23.40
CA THR A 891 -9.73 12.25 -22.94
C THR A 891 -11.18 11.81 -22.81
N THR A 892 -11.78 11.40 -23.92
CA THR A 892 -13.20 11.01 -23.95
C THR A 892 -13.40 9.51 -24.02
N GLN A 893 -14.52 9.05 -23.49
CA GLN A 893 -15.07 7.73 -23.72
C GLN A 893 -16.37 7.86 -24.53
N ALA A 894 -16.42 7.15 -25.66
CA ALA A 894 -17.63 7.08 -26.47
C ALA A 894 -18.70 6.26 -25.72
N VAL A 895 -19.91 6.81 -25.66
CA VAL A 895 -21.09 6.15 -25.11
C VAL A 895 -22.12 6.03 -26.23
N GLU A 896 -22.81 4.90 -26.34
CA GLU A 896 -23.81 4.70 -27.40
C GLU A 896 -24.90 5.78 -27.33
N GLY A 897 -25.22 6.39 -28.48
CA GLY A 897 -26.30 7.38 -28.56
C GLY A 897 -27.68 6.72 -28.48
N VAL A 898 -28.54 7.23 -27.61
CA VAL A 898 -29.93 6.75 -27.44
C VAL A 898 -30.89 7.73 -28.09
N GLY A 899 -31.25 7.45 -29.35
CA GLY A 899 -32.09 8.33 -30.18
C GLY A 899 -33.58 8.41 -29.78
N ASP A 900 -34.06 7.47 -28.95
CA ASP A 900 -35.36 7.62 -28.29
C ASP A 900 -35.18 8.50 -27.05
N LEU A 901 -35.60 9.76 -27.16
CA LEU A 901 -35.41 10.79 -26.14
C LEU A 901 -36.24 10.59 -24.88
N ASN A 902 -37.16 9.61 -24.87
CA ASN A 902 -37.87 9.18 -23.67
C ASN A 902 -36.95 8.45 -22.68
N TRP A 903 -35.84 7.89 -23.14
CA TRP A 903 -34.79 7.37 -22.26
C TRP A 903 -33.97 8.52 -21.68
N LYS A 904 -34.00 8.61 -20.35
CA LYS A 904 -33.26 9.58 -19.54
C LYS A 904 -32.24 8.86 -18.68
N VAL A 905 -31.10 9.51 -18.45
CA VAL A 905 -30.20 9.15 -17.36
C VAL A 905 -30.89 9.61 -16.08
N VAL A 906 -31.06 8.72 -15.11
CA VAL A 906 -31.73 9.00 -13.83
C VAL A 906 -30.84 8.71 -12.63
N GLY A 907 -29.57 8.39 -12.88
CA GLY A 907 -28.56 8.24 -11.84
C GLY A 907 -27.24 7.70 -12.40
N ALA A 908 -26.17 7.98 -11.68
CA ALA A 908 -24.86 7.39 -11.88
C ALA A 908 -24.36 6.83 -10.55
N GLY A 909 -23.77 5.64 -10.57
CA GLY A 909 -23.31 4.95 -9.36
C GLY A 909 -22.78 3.56 -9.67
N ASP A 910 -22.01 2.97 -8.76
CA ASP A 910 -21.40 1.65 -8.92
C ASP A 910 -22.39 0.54 -8.52
N PHE A 911 -23.29 0.15 -9.42
CA PHE A 911 -24.35 -0.82 -9.10
C PHE A 911 -23.84 -2.27 -9.06
N ASP A 912 -22.67 -2.56 -9.61
CA ASP A 912 -22.10 -3.92 -9.67
C ASP A 912 -20.92 -4.17 -8.73
N GLY A 913 -20.39 -3.11 -8.09
CA GLY A 913 -19.33 -3.13 -7.10
C GLY A 913 -17.94 -3.29 -7.71
N ASP A 914 -17.74 -2.91 -8.98
CA ASP A 914 -16.46 -3.01 -9.66
C ASP A 914 -15.52 -1.81 -9.42
N GLY A 915 -16.02 -0.80 -8.71
CA GLY A 915 -15.32 0.45 -8.40
C GLY A 915 -15.50 1.53 -9.46
N ARG A 916 -16.40 1.37 -10.43
CA ARG A 916 -16.72 2.35 -11.47
C ARG A 916 -18.19 2.74 -11.41
N SER A 917 -18.45 4.00 -11.74
CA SER A 917 -19.81 4.48 -11.93
C SER A 917 -20.41 3.89 -13.20
N ASP A 918 -21.62 3.38 -13.08
CA ASP A 918 -22.48 2.95 -14.19
C ASP A 918 -23.55 4.01 -14.48
N ILE A 919 -24.26 3.86 -15.59
CA ILE A 919 -25.36 4.77 -15.98
C ILE A 919 -26.70 4.06 -15.81
N LEU A 920 -27.55 4.55 -14.91
CA LEU A 920 -28.94 4.10 -14.77
C LEU A 920 -29.84 4.87 -15.75
N TRP A 921 -30.44 4.14 -16.66
CA TRP A 921 -31.40 4.64 -17.65
C TRP A 921 -32.82 4.27 -17.28
N ARG A 922 -33.75 5.22 -17.46
CA ARG A 922 -35.19 5.00 -17.35
C ARG A 922 -35.93 5.61 -18.53
N ASN A 923 -36.92 4.90 -19.06
CA ASN A 923 -37.78 5.37 -20.12
C ASN A 923 -39.06 6.00 -19.54
N ASN A 924 -39.23 7.30 -19.73
CA ASN A 924 -40.33 8.07 -19.11
C ASN A 924 -41.72 7.78 -19.70
N SER A 925 -41.83 7.11 -20.85
CA SER A 925 -43.12 6.78 -21.46
C SER A 925 -43.55 5.32 -21.23
N THR A 926 -42.60 4.42 -21.00
CA THR A 926 -42.86 2.97 -20.84
C THR A 926 -42.50 2.43 -19.45
N GLY A 927 -41.70 3.16 -18.68
CA GLY A 927 -41.20 2.71 -17.38
C GLY A 927 -40.11 1.63 -17.46
N GLY A 928 -39.52 1.41 -18.64
CA GLY A 928 -38.38 0.50 -18.78
C GLY A 928 -37.13 1.04 -18.08
N ASP A 929 -36.35 0.17 -17.45
CA ASP A 929 -35.15 0.52 -16.68
C ASP A 929 -33.96 -0.36 -17.13
N VAL A 930 -32.76 0.21 -17.26
CA VAL A 930 -31.54 -0.54 -17.57
C VAL A 930 -30.32 0.18 -17.03
N ILE A 931 -29.33 -0.56 -16.53
CA ILE A 931 -28.04 0.00 -16.12
C ILE A 931 -26.99 -0.37 -17.17
N TRP A 932 -26.21 0.60 -17.63
CA TRP A 932 -25.07 0.41 -18.53
C TRP A 932 -23.79 0.48 -17.73
N LYS A 933 -23.09 -0.66 -17.63
CA LYS A 933 -21.89 -0.76 -16.82
C LYS A 933 -20.76 0.10 -17.36
N SER A 934 -20.17 0.95 -16.53
CA SER A 934 -19.14 1.91 -16.94
C SER A 934 -19.50 2.69 -18.21
N GLY A 935 -20.78 3.01 -18.42
CA GLY A 935 -21.27 3.70 -19.62
C GLY A 935 -21.23 2.88 -20.93
N ASN A 936 -21.18 1.55 -20.86
CA ASN A 936 -21.14 0.66 -22.01
C ASN A 936 -22.45 -0.13 -22.18
N SER A 937 -23.18 0.16 -23.25
CA SER A 937 -24.46 -0.48 -23.60
C SER A 937 -24.35 -1.97 -23.97
N ALA A 938 -23.16 -2.47 -24.27
CA ALA A 938 -22.92 -3.90 -24.52
C ALA A 938 -22.84 -4.72 -23.23
N THR A 939 -22.62 -4.07 -22.09
CA THR A 939 -22.48 -4.70 -20.78
C THR A 939 -23.49 -4.07 -19.83
N THR A 940 -24.67 -4.69 -19.71
CA THR A 940 -25.78 -4.13 -18.93
C THR A 940 -26.11 -4.97 -17.70
N LEU A 941 -26.66 -4.30 -16.69
CA LEU A 941 -27.46 -4.93 -15.65
C LEU A 941 -28.93 -4.69 -15.98
N ALA A 942 -29.68 -5.78 -16.09
CA ALA A 942 -31.12 -5.70 -16.31
C ALA A 942 -31.80 -5.30 -14.99
N VAL A 943 -32.46 -4.15 -15.00
CA VAL A 943 -33.31 -3.67 -13.90
C VAL A 943 -34.76 -3.98 -14.24
N THR A 944 -35.57 -4.31 -13.24
CA THR A 944 -37.00 -4.57 -13.47
C THR A 944 -37.69 -3.27 -13.87
N GLY A 945 -38.29 -3.23 -15.06
CA GLY A 945 -39.06 -2.07 -15.50
C GLY A 945 -40.28 -1.80 -14.60
N VAL A 946 -40.42 -0.56 -14.13
CA VAL A 946 -41.58 -0.08 -13.36
C VAL A 946 -42.55 0.68 -14.26
N SER A 947 -43.59 0.00 -14.74
CA SER A 947 -44.56 0.56 -15.69
C SER A 947 -45.51 1.61 -15.09
N ASP A 948 -45.67 1.65 -13.77
CA ASP A 948 -46.39 2.74 -13.10
C ASP A 948 -45.47 3.97 -13.02
N LEU A 949 -45.69 4.93 -13.92
CA LEU A 949 -44.85 6.12 -14.08
C LEU A 949 -44.91 7.09 -12.88
N ASN A 950 -45.83 6.86 -11.92
CA ASN A 950 -45.83 7.59 -10.65
C ASN A 950 -44.63 7.20 -9.77
N TRP A 951 -44.07 6.02 -9.98
CA TRP A 951 -42.79 5.62 -9.39
C TRP A 951 -41.64 6.22 -10.19
N GLN A 952 -40.79 6.94 -9.49
CA GLN A 952 -39.64 7.60 -10.05
C GLN A 952 -38.42 7.29 -9.19
N VAL A 953 -37.26 7.22 -9.83
CA VAL A 953 -35.98 7.19 -9.13
C VAL A 953 -35.81 8.54 -8.43
N ALA A 954 -35.69 8.47 -7.12
CA ALA A 954 -35.53 9.62 -6.22
C ALA A 954 -34.10 9.72 -5.69
N GLY A 955 -33.32 8.64 -5.79
CA GLY A 955 -31.88 8.73 -5.61
C GLY A 955 -31.09 7.45 -5.87
N VAL A 956 -29.77 7.58 -5.87
CA VAL A 956 -28.78 6.51 -6.05
C VAL A 956 -27.68 6.66 -5.00
N GLY A 957 -27.41 5.58 -4.27
CA GLY A 957 -26.42 5.56 -3.19
C GLY A 957 -26.33 4.19 -2.53
N ASP A 958 -25.28 3.94 -1.78
CA ASP A 958 -25.07 2.68 -1.04
C ASP A 958 -25.78 2.77 0.32
N PHE A 959 -27.11 2.61 0.34
CA PHE A 959 -27.90 2.81 1.56
C PHE A 959 -27.75 1.65 2.56
N ASP A 960 -27.24 0.49 2.13
CA ASP A 960 -27.10 -0.68 2.99
C ASP A 960 -25.65 -1.03 3.38
N GLY A 961 -24.66 -0.40 2.76
CA GLY A 961 -23.23 -0.48 3.04
C GLY A 961 -22.55 -1.72 2.48
N ASP A 962 -23.11 -2.31 1.42
CA ASP A 962 -22.54 -3.48 0.76
C ASP A 962 -21.43 -3.13 -0.26
N GLY A 963 -21.20 -1.83 -0.48
CA GLY A 963 -20.23 -1.28 -1.41
C GLY A 963 -20.78 -1.11 -2.83
N ARG A 964 -22.09 -1.26 -3.04
CA ARG A 964 -22.76 -1.04 -4.32
C ARG A 964 -23.81 0.06 -4.18
N SER A 965 -24.01 0.80 -5.27
CA SER A 965 -25.11 1.74 -5.37
C SER A 965 -26.45 1.00 -5.50
N ASP A 966 -27.42 1.47 -4.73
CA ASP A 966 -28.81 1.04 -4.77
C ASP A 966 -29.68 2.08 -5.48
N ILE A 967 -30.94 1.73 -5.74
CA ILE A 967 -31.93 2.66 -6.33
C ILE A 967 -33.00 2.98 -5.29
N LEU A 968 -33.07 4.24 -4.86
CA LEU A 968 -34.18 4.75 -4.05
C LEU A 968 -35.33 5.18 -4.97
N TRP A 969 -36.46 4.52 -4.81
CA TRP A 969 -37.71 4.80 -5.51
C TRP A 969 -38.67 5.59 -4.63
N ARG A 970 -39.38 6.54 -5.25
CA ARG A 970 -40.52 7.24 -4.64
C ARG A 970 -41.73 7.24 -5.56
N LYS A 971 -42.90 6.98 -4.98
CA LYS A 971 -44.20 7.12 -5.64
C LYS A 971 -44.80 8.47 -5.34
N PHE A 972 -44.78 9.38 -6.31
CA PHE A 972 -45.16 10.79 -6.06
C PHE A 972 -46.63 10.98 -5.68
N SER A 973 -47.54 10.16 -6.20
CA SER A 973 -48.98 10.27 -5.92
C SER A 973 -49.39 9.84 -4.50
N THR A 974 -48.56 9.05 -3.81
CA THR A 974 -48.90 8.47 -2.49
C THR A 974 -47.84 8.74 -1.41
N GLY A 975 -46.63 9.09 -1.82
CA GLY A 975 -45.48 9.28 -0.93
C GLY A 975 -44.80 7.99 -0.49
N GLU A 976 -45.15 6.83 -1.04
CA GLU A 976 -44.45 5.57 -0.77
C GLU A 976 -42.99 5.64 -1.24
N ASN A 977 -42.08 5.02 -0.47
CA ASN A 977 -40.64 4.99 -0.77
C ASN A 977 -40.13 3.54 -0.62
N VAL A 978 -39.18 3.13 -1.46
CA VAL A 978 -38.52 1.82 -1.36
C VAL A 978 -37.13 1.87 -1.96
N ILE A 979 -36.17 1.19 -1.34
CA ILE A 979 -34.82 1.04 -1.90
C ILE A 979 -34.72 -0.34 -2.55
N TRP A 980 -34.17 -0.40 -3.76
CA TRP A 980 -33.81 -1.63 -4.47
C TRP A 980 -32.29 -1.82 -4.39
N LYS A 981 -31.88 -2.81 -3.61
CA LYS A 981 -30.46 -3.07 -3.32
C LYS A 981 -29.73 -3.53 -4.57
N SER A 982 -28.59 -2.93 -4.88
CA SER A 982 -27.82 -3.13 -6.12
C SER A 982 -28.70 -3.09 -7.40
N GLY A 983 -29.71 -2.22 -7.42
CA GLY A 983 -30.66 -2.09 -8.53
C GLY A 983 -31.61 -3.28 -8.74
N ASN A 984 -31.76 -4.17 -7.75
CA ASN A 984 -32.55 -5.39 -7.86
C ASN A 984 -33.86 -5.32 -7.06
N SER A 985 -34.99 -5.36 -7.78
CA SER A 985 -36.35 -5.34 -7.20
C SER A 985 -36.70 -6.55 -6.32
N ALA A 986 -35.92 -7.64 -6.40
CA ALA A 986 -36.09 -8.82 -5.53
C ALA A 986 -35.48 -8.63 -4.13
N THR A 987 -34.56 -7.68 -3.98
CA THR A 987 -33.86 -7.38 -2.73
C THR A 987 -34.13 -5.93 -2.34
N THR A 988 -35.19 -5.72 -1.56
CA THR A 988 -35.65 -4.37 -1.21
C THR A 988 -35.44 -4.03 0.26
N GLN A 989 -35.28 -2.74 0.53
CA GLN A 989 -35.38 -2.16 1.87
C GLN A 989 -36.60 -1.23 1.91
N ALA A 990 -37.46 -1.47 2.90
CA ALA A 990 -38.63 -0.64 3.11
C ALA A 990 -38.20 0.73 3.66
N VAL A 991 -38.76 1.79 3.10
CA VAL A 991 -38.53 3.17 3.53
C VAL A 991 -39.87 3.78 3.92
N SER A 992 -39.89 4.52 5.04
CA SER A 992 -41.14 5.12 5.53
C SER A 992 -41.78 6.03 4.48
N SER A 993 -43.10 5.96 4.32
CA SER A 993 -43.84 6.80 3.36
C SER A 993 -43.93 8.24 3.84
N VAL A 994 -43.75 9.20 2.94
CA VAL A 994 -43.93 10.64 3.18
C VAL A 994 -45.01 11.19 2.25
N ALA A 995 -46.26 11.17 2.73
CA ALA A 995 -47.45 11.51 1.95
C ALA A 995 -47.48 12.97 1.46
N SER A 996 -46.88 13.89 2.22
CA SER A 996 -46.78 15.30 1.82
C SER A 996 -45.78 15.46 0.68
N GLN A 997 -46.28 15.84 -0.51
CA GLN A 997 -45.45 16.10 -1.68
C GLN A 997 -44.52 17.31 -1.52
N SER A 998 -44.80 18.22 -0.57
CA SER A 998 -43.90 19.32 -0.22
C SER A 998 -42.57 18.84 0.35
N TRP A 999 -42.47 17.60 0.86
CA TRP A 999 -41.19 17.00 1.24
C TRP A 999 -40.55 16.33 0.03
N GLN A 1000 -39.29 16.66 -0.23
CA GLN A 1000 -38.52 16.24 -1.39
C GLN A 1000 -37.21 15.62 -0.94
N ILE A 1001 -36.81 14.55 -1.62
CA ILE A 1001 -35.49 13.94 -1.43
C ILE A 1001 -34.51 14.77 -2.25
N ILE A 1002 -33.39 15.11 -1.63
CA ILE A 1002 -32.27 15.80 -2.26
C ILE A 1002 -31.19 14.76 -2.45
N ASP A 1003 -30.92 14.39 -3.70
CA ASP A 1003 -29.92 13.40 -4.08
C ASP A 1003 -29.13 13.87 -5.31
N ASP A 1004 -29.81 14.56 -6.22
CA ASP A 1004 -29.24 15.46 -7.22
C ASP A 1004 -30.09 16.75 -7.26
N PRO A 1005 -29.51 17.93 -6.98
CA PRO A 1005 -30.27 19.15 -6.69
C PRO A 1005 -31.03 19.77 -7.87
N GLU A 1006 -30.97 19.26 -9.10
CA GLU A 1006 -31.70 19.85 -10.23
C GLU A 1006 -33.17 19.41 -10.39
N ARG A 1007 -33.70 18.49 -9.58
CA ARG A 1007 -35.13 18.05 -9.70
C ARG A 1007 -36.08 18.63 -8.64
N VAL A 1008 -36.09 19.95 -8.49
CA VAL A 1008 -37.02 20.68 -7.60
C VAL A 1008 -38.04 21.48 -8.45
N PRO A 1009 -39.37 21.37 -8.22
CA PRO A 1009 -40.36 22.21 -8.88
C PRO A 1009 -40.07 23.69 -8.66
N LEU A 1010 -40.13 24.46 -9.74
CA LEU A 1010 -40.10 25.92 -9.72
C LEU A 1010 -41.49 26.41 -9.32
N VAL A 1011 -41.62 26.90 -8.10
CA VAL A 1011 -42.90 27.37 -7.54
C VAL A 1011 -42.85 28.87 -7.33
N GLY A 1012 -43.82 29.57 -7.91
CA GLY A 1012 -44.07 30.99 -7.68
C GLY A 1012 -44.83 31.25 -6.38
N ASP A 1013 -44.93 32.52 -6.01
CA ASP A 1013 -45.62 33.00 -4.82
C ASP A 1013 -47.03 33.50 -5.15
N ALA A 1014 -47.42 34.66 -4.61
CA ALA A 1014 -48.76 35.23 -4.83
C ALA A 1014 -48.74 36.49 -5.70
N GLY A 1015 -47.58 36.85 -6.27
CA GLY A 1015 -47.42 37.96 -7.20
C GLY A 1015 -46.96 37.49 -8.57
N ASP A 1016 -47.03 38.39 -9.56
CA ASP A 1016 -46.65 38.11 -10.94
C ASP A 1016 -45.16 37.70 -11.05
N ASN A 1017 -44.89 36.42 -11.24
CA ASN A 1017 -43.55 35.84 -11.29
C ASN A 1017 -43.09 35.54 -12.72
N THR A 1018 -41.77 35.43 -12.90
CA THR A 1018 -41.18 34.89 -14.13
C THR A 1018 -40.37 33.66 -13.76
N LEU A 1019 -40.92 32.48 -14.07
CA LEU A 1019 -40.29 31.20 -13.79
C LEU A 1019 -39.67 30.65 -15.08
N ARG A 1020 -38.40 30.27 -15.00
CA ARG A 1020 -37.69 29.63 -16.10
C ARG A 1020 -37.14 28.29 -15.64
N GLY A 1021 -37.63 27.24 -16.29
CA GLY A 1021 -37.13 25.87 -16.26
C GLY A 1021 -35.66 25.78 -16.63
N THR A 1022 -35.11 24.62 -16.41
CA THR A 1022 -33.80 24.24 -16.90
C THR A 1022 -33.95 23.83 -18.37
N ALA A 1023 -33.29 22.77 -18.81
CA ALA A 1023 -33.55 22.16 -20.10
C ALA A 1023 -33.80 20.65 -19.94
N GLN A 1024 -34.33 20.30 -18.76
CA GLN A 1024 -34.70 18.95 -18.35
C GLN A 1024 -36.23 18.84 -18.33
N GLY A 1025 -36.81 17.78 -17.75
CA GLY A 1025 -38.27 17.74 -17.52
C GLY A 1025 -38.62 18.43 -16.21
N ASP A 1026 -38.88 19.73 -16.28
CA ASP A 1026 -39.10 20.59 -15.12
C ASP A 1026 -40.57 20.57 -14.68
N ILE A 1027 -40.83 20.91 -13.41
CA ILE A 1027 -42.19 21.13 -12.90
C ILE A 1027 -42.30 22.60 -12.53
N LEU A 1028 -43.16 23.36 -13.22
CA LEU A 1028 -43.37 24.78 -13.02
C LEU A 1028 -44.78 25.02 -12.46
N LYS A 1029 -44.87 25.67 -11.31
CA LYS A 1029 -46.11 26.06 -10.61
C LYS A 1029 -46.12 27.58 -10.49
N GLY A 1030 -47.01 28.26 -11.19
CA GLY A 1030 -47.15 29.72 -11.11
C GLY A 1030 -47.61 30.18 -9.72
N GLY A 1031 -48.71 29.59 -9.23
CA GLY A 1031 -49.29 29.95 -7.94
C GLY A 1031 -50.45 30.94 -8.11
N LEU A 1032 -50.41 32.05 -7.36
CA LEU A 1032 -51.31 33.20 -7.59
C LEU A 1032 -50.48 34.34 -8.18
N GLY A 1033 -51.10 35.27 -8.90
CA GLY A 1033 -50.40 36.28 -9.71
C GLY A 1033 -50.41 35.88 -11.18
N ASN A 1034 -50.26 36.85 -12.09
CA ASN A 1034 -50.20 36.55 -13.53
C ASN A 1034 -48.76 36.20 -13.93
N ASP A 1035 -48.46 34.91 -14.03
CA ASP A 1035 -47.08 34.45 -14.15
C ASP A 1035 -46.61 34.32 -15.60
N THR A 1036 -45.30 34.37 -15.80
CA THR A 1036 -44.64 34.02 -17.06
C THR A 1036 -43.78 32.78 -16.86
N LEU A 1037 -44.16 31.67 -17.49
CA LEU A 1037 -43.54 30.36 -17.32
C LEU A 1037 -42.81 29.96 -18.62
N THR A 1038 -41.53 29.62 -18.52
CA THR A 1038 -40.70 29.16 -19.64
C THR A 1038 -40.12 27.81 -19.26
N GLY A 1039 -40.46 26.71 -19.93
CA GLY A 1039 -39.90 25.38 -19.63
C GLY A 1039 -38.49 25.18 -20.21
N ASN A 1040 -38.22 25.84 -21.33
CA ASN A 1040 -37.16 25.59 -22.31
C ASN A 1040 -37.29 24.20 -22.96
N ALA A 1041 -36.18 23.47 -23.14
CA ALA A 1041 -36.23 22.14 -23.75
C ALA A 1041 -36.54 21.12 -22.65
N GLY A 1042 -37.38 20.11 -22.89
CA GLY A 1042 -37.79 19.29 -21.77
C GLY A 1042 -39.01 18.45 -22.07
N ALA A 1043 -39.43 17.67 -21.08
CA ALA A 1043 -40.82 17.22 -21.00
C ALA A 1043 -41.39 17.86 -19.74
N ASP A 1044 -41.77 19.12 -19.89
CA ASP A 1044 -42.06 20.00 -18.77
C ASP A 1044 -43.50 19.86 -18.31
N GLN A 1045 -43.73 20.09 -17.03
CA GLN A 1045 -45.05 20.08 -16.42
C GLN A 1045 -45.38 21.48 -15.91
N PHE A 1046 -46.33 22.13 -16.56
CA PHE A 1046 -46.89 23.40 -16.11
C PHE A 1046 -48.14 23.09 -15.29
N VAL A 1047 -48.06 23.28 -13.98
CA VAL A 1047 -49.05 22.83 -13.01
C VAL A 1047 -49.96 23.99 -12.62
N PHE A 1048 -51.26 23.76 -12.72
CA PHE A 1048 -52.34 24.66 -12.32
C PHE A 1048 -53.09 24.07 -11.13
N ASP A 1049 -52.75 24.56 -9.94
CA ASP A 1049 -53.29 24.11 -8.64
C ASP A 1049 -54.04 25.21 -7.88
N THR A 1050 -54.41 26.30 -8.57
CA THR A 1050 -55.21 27.41 -8.03
C THR A 1050 -56.47 27.64 -8.85
N ALA A 1051 -57.56 28.09 -8.20
CA ALA A 1051 -58.84 28.35 -8.86
C ALA A 1051 -58.69 29.39 -9.98
N PRO A 1052 -59.10 29.11 -11.24
CA PRO A 1052 -58.96 30.04 -12.35
C PRO A 1052 -59.60 31.41 -12.10
N ASP A 1053 -58.84 32.48 -12.30
CA ASP A 1053 -59.27 33.88 -12.28
C ASP A 1053 -58.47 34.69 -13.33
N ALA A 1054 -59.17 35.16 -14.37
CA ALA A 1054 -58.57 35.85 -15.51
C ALA A 1054 -57.92 37.21 -15.17
N LEU A 1055 -58.02 37.70 -13.93
CA LEU A 1055 -57.37 38.93 -13.47
C LEU A 1055 -56.17 38.68 -12.54
N THR A 1056 -56.17 37.57 -11.81
CA THR A 1056 -55.23 37.36 -10.69
C THR A 1056 -54.38 36.11 -10.79
N ASN A 1057 -54.62 35.18 -11.72
CA ASN A 1057 -53.75 34.03 -11.98
C ASN A 1057 -53.88 33.54 -13.44
N LEU A 1058 -53.79 34.50 -14.37
CA LEU A 1058 -53.73 34.23 -15.80
C LEU A 1058 -52.26 34.11 -16.23
N ASP A 1059 -51.81 32.86 -16.40
CA ASP A 1059 -50.40 32.59 -16.69
C ASP A 1059 -50.09 32.64 -18.19
N THR A 1060 -48.84 32.94 -18.51
CA THR A 1060 -48.30 32.98 -19.87
C THR A 1060 -47.19 31.95 -19.98
N ILE A 1061 -47.40 30.90 -20.76
CA ILE A 1061 -46.39 29.88 -21.06
C ILE A 1061 -45.71 30.22 -22.39
N THR A 1062 -44.40 30.41 -22.36
CA THR A 1062 -43.68 31.05 -23.46
C THR A 1062 -43.15 30.12 -24.55
N ASP A 1063 -43.10 28.81 -24.29
CA ASP A 1063 -42.39 27.84 -25.13
C ASP A 1063 -42.95 26.42 -25.09
N PHE A 1064 -44.25 26.28 -24.74
CA PHE A 1064 -44.92 24.98 -24.63
C PHE A 1064 -44.76 24.11 -25.89
N ALA A 1065 -44.16 22.93 -25.74
CA ALA A 1065 -43.94 21.95 -26.78
C ALA A 1065 -45.02 20.84 -26.76
N ALA A 1066 -46.02 20.96 -27.64
CA ALA A 1066 -47.07 19.96 -27.79
C ALA A 1066 -46.52 18.55 -28.06
N GLY A 1067 -47.07 17.54 -27.36
CA GLY A 1067 -46.64 16.14 -27.41
C GLY A 1067 -45.47 15.81 -26.47
N ALA A 1068 -44.72 16.80 -25.97
CA ALA A 1068 -43.62 16.62 -25.03
C ALA A 1068 -44.00 17.13 -23.63
N ASP A 1069 -44.50 18.36 -23.55
CA ASP A 1069 -44.88 19.00 -22.29
C ASP A 1069 -46.29 18.58 -21.84
N LYS A 1070 -46.61 18.87 -20.58
CA LYS A 1070 -47.91 18.66 -19.97
C LYS A 1070 -48.43 19.92 -19.28
N LEU A 1071 -49.70 20.20 -19.51
CA LEU A 1071 -50.51 21.08 -18.68
C LEU A 1071 -51.16 20.19 -17.60
N VAL A 1072 -50.71 20.31 -16.36
CA VAL A 1072 -51.18 19.48 -15.25
C VAL A 1072 -52.24 20.26 -14.48
N LEU A 1073 -53.45 19.72 -14.40
CA LEU A 1073 -54.61 20.34 -13.78
C LEU A 1073 -54.97 19.61 -12.48
N ASP A 1074 -55.07 20.33 -11.38
CA ASP A 1074 -55.44 19.77 -10.08
C ASP A 1074 -56.93 19.38 -10.05
N ASP A 1075 -57.25 18.13 -9.68
CA ASP A 1075 -58.62 17.62 -9.72
C ASP A 1075 -59.56 18.18 -8.64
N GLU A 1076 -59.02 18.78 -7.57
CA GLU A 1076 -59.79 19.51 -6.56
C GLU A 1076 -60.23 20.89 -7.07
N ILE A 1077 -59.52 21.44 -8.06
CA ILE A 1077 -59.80 22.73 -8.68
C ILE A 1077 -60.60 22.56 -9.97
N PHE A 1078 -60.13 21.70 -10.87
CA PHE A 1078 -60.72 21.42 -12.17
C PHE A 1078 -61.71 20.24 -12.06
N THR A 1079 -62.64 20.33 -11.10
CA THR A 1079 -63.50 19.23 -10.61
C THR A 1079 -64.33 18.49 -11.66
N ALA A 1080 -64.51 19.04 -12.85
CA ALA A 1080 -65.17 18.36 -13.97
C ALA A 1080 -64.29 17.27 -14.63
N LEU A 1081 -62.96 17.27 -14.40
CA LEU A 1081 -61.97 16.47 -15.14
C LEU A 1081 -61.38 15.29 -14.34
N THR A 1082 -62.18 14.61 -13.52
CA THR A 1082 -61.75 13.59 -12.51
C THR A 1082 -60.92 12.37 -12.98
N SER A 1083 -60.70 12.16 -14.28
CA SER A 1083 -59.87 11.05 -14.79
C SER A 1083 -58.96 11.45 -15.96
N GLY A 1084 -58.67 12.75 -16.10
CA GLY A 1084 -58.02 13.32 -17.29
C GLY A 1084 -59.03 13.65 -18.39
N PRO A 1085 -58.75 14.65 -19.26
CA PRO A 1085 -59.68 15.04 -20.32
C PRO A 1085 -59.75 13.98 -21.42
N GLY A 1086 -60.95 13.47 -21.67
CA GLY A 1086 -61.29 12.67 -22.85
C GLY A 1086 -61.46 13.54 -24.10
N ALA A 1087 -61.62 12.90 -25.26
CA ALA A 1087 -61.78 13.60 -26.55
C ALA A 1087 -63.02 14.52 -26.60
N ASP A 1088 -64.03 14.24 -25.78
CA ASP A 1088 -65.26 15.02 -25.66
C ASP A 1088 -65.13 16.18 -24.64
N ASP A 1089 -64.03 16.25 -23.88
CA ASP A 1089 -63.80 17.27 -22.85
C ASP A 1089 -63.00 18.48 -23.35
N PHE A 1090 -62.51 18.44 -24.60
CA PHE A 1090 -61.58 19.42 -25.15
C PHE A 1090 -61.98 19.91 -26.54
N VAL A 1091 -62.25 21.21 -26.65
CA VAL A 1091 -62.49 21.89 -27.92
C VAL A 1091 -61.34 22.80 -28.29
N SER A 1092 -60.83 22.65 -29.52
CA SER A 1092 -59.73 23.45 -30.06
C SER A 1092 -60.10 24.04 -31.42
N GLY A 1093 -59.90 25.36 -31.59
CA GLY A 1093 -60.17 26.00 -32.87
C GLY A 1093 -59.89 27.50 -32.90
N ALA A 1094 -59.81 28.04 -34.12
CA ALA A 1094 -59.59 29.46 -34.34
C ALA A 1094 -60.78 30.29 -33.81
N GLY A 1095 -60.55 31.15 -32.81
CA GLY A 1095 -61.58 31.98 -32.21
C GLY A 1095 -62.44 31.28 -31.14
N ALA A 1096 -62.10 30.05 -30.74
CA ALA A 1096 -62.82 29.33 -29.69
C ALA A 1096 -62.69 30.07 -28.34
N THR A 1097 -63.81 30.36 -27.69
CA THR A 1097 -63.87 31.10 -26.40
C THR A 1097 -64.97 30.61 -25.46
N ALA A 1098 -65.73 29.58 -25.87
CA ALA A 1098 -66.82 28.97 -25.11
C ALA A 1098 -67.00 27.51 -25.56
N ALA A 1099 -67.61 26.69 -24.72
CA ALA A 1099 -68.01 25.32 -25.03
C ALA A 1099 -68.94 25.25 -26.25
N LEU A 1100 -68.83 24.18 -27.04
CA LEU A 1100 -69.65 23.93 -28.24
C LEU A 1100 -70.70 22.83 -28.02
N ASP A 1101 -70.43 21.87 -27.14
CA ASP A 1101 -71.40 20.92 -26.64
C ASP A 1101 -71.48 20.90 -25.10
N GLY A 1102 -71.99 19.82 -24.50
CA GLY A 1102 -72.27 19.74 -23.07
C GLY A 1102 -71.19 19.03 -22.25
N ALA A 1103 -70.07 18.68 -22.87
CA ALA A 1103 -68.91 18.05 -22.23
C ALA A 1103 -67.63 18.88 -22.38
N ASP A 1104 -67.62 19.94 -23.19
CA ASP A 1104 -66.43 20.77 -23.45
C ASP A 1104 -65.98 21.58 -22.21
N HIS A 1105 -65.16 20.99 -21.38
CA HIS A 1105 -64.63 21.61 -20.15
C HIS A 1105 -63.32 22.38 -20.37
N LEU A 1106 -62.54 22.03 -21.40
CA LEU A 1106 -61.32 22.72 -21.79
C LEU A 1106 -61.48 23.32 -23.19
N ILE A 1107 -61.22 24.61 -23.33
CA ILE A 1107 -61.37 25.35 -24.60
C ILE A 1107 -60.03 25.99 -24.96
N TYR A 1108 -59.52 25.72 -26.16
CA TYR A 1108 -58.29 26.30 -26.67
C TYR A 1108 -58.49 27.13 -27.94
N ASN A 1109 -58.15 28.41 -27.85
CA ASN A 1109 -58.16 29.32 -29.00
C ASN A 1109 -56.84 29.23 -29.77
N SER A 1110 -56.82 28.46 -30.86
CA SER A 1110 -55.60 28.27 -31.65
C SER A 1110 -55.14 29.54 -32.41
N SER A 1111 -55.90 30.64 -32.38
CA SER A 1111 -55.50 31.94 -32.96
C SER A 1111 -54.81 32.87 -31.96
N THR A 1112 -55.00 32.65 -30.67
CA THR A 1112 -54.50 33.53 -29.61
C THR A 1112 -53.76 32.80 -28.50
N GLY A 1113 -53.69 31.47 -28.53
CA GLY A 1113 -53.04 30.65 -27.51
C GLY A 1113 -53.81 30.56 -26.19
N ALA A 1114 -55.01 31.14 -26.11
CA ALA A 1114 -55.77 31.26 -24.87
C ALA A 1114 -56.41 29.91 -24.49
N LEU A 1115 -56.22 29.51 -23.24
CA LEU A 1115 -56.81 28.32 -22.61
C LEU A 1115 -57.86 28.73 -21.59
N TYR A 1116 -59.06 28.17 -21.74
CA TYR A 1116 -60.19 28.40 -20.84
C TYR A 1116 -60.68 27.12 -20.20
N TYR A 1117 -61.17 27.26 -18.97
CA TYR A 1117 -61.90 26.22 -18.25
C TYR A 1117 -63.38 26.61 -18.13
N ASP A 1118 -64.27 25.73 -18.59
CA ASP A 1118 -65.73 25.85 -18.42
C ASP A 1118 -66.20 24.77 -17.44
N ALA A 1119 -66.44 25.18 -16.18
CA ALA A 1119 -66.82 24.27 -15.12
C ALA A 1119 -68.18 23.56 -15.37
N ASP A 1120 -69.09 24.17 -16.14
CA ASP A 1120 -70.37 23.52 -16.47
C ASP A 1120 -70.33 22.78 -17.81
N GLY A 1121 -69.33 23.06 -18.65
CA GLY A 1121 -69.08 22.40 -19.93
C GLY A 1121 -70.16 22.63 -20.99
N THR A 1122 -71.13 23.50 -20.73
CA THR A 1122 -72.30 23.76 -21.60
C THR A 1122 -72.28 25.17 -22.21
N GLY A 1123 -71.35 26.03 -21.79
CA GLY A 1123 -71.29 27.44 -22.18
C GLY A 1123 -72.39 28.30 -21.56
N ALA A 1124 -73.13 27.77 -20.57
CA ALA A 1124 -74.16 28.51 -19.84
C ALA A 1124 -73.53 29.50 -18.85
N SER A 1125 -72.41 29.10 -18.23
CA SER A 1125 -71.49 29.95 -17.48
C SER A 1125 -70.37 30.45 -18.39
N SER A 1126 -69.78 31.59 -18.04
CA SER A 1126 -68.63 32.09 -18.80
C SER A 1126 -67.38 31.26 -18.47
N ALA A 1127 -66.75 30.69 -19.48
CA ALA A 1127 -65.46 30.02 -19.33
C ALA A 1127 -64.39 31.02 -18.84
N VAL A 1128 -63.52 30.57 -17.92
CA VAL A 1128 -62.47 31.41 -17.33
C VAL A 1128 -61.14 31.10 -17.97
N GLN A 1129 -60.46 32.12 -18.49
CA GLN A 1129 -59.12 31.96 -19.03
C GLN A 1129 -58.12 31.77 -17.88
N PHE A 1130 -57.30 30.74 -17.95
CA PHE A 1130 -56.30 30.44 -16.91
C PHE A 1130 -54.86 30.41 -17.44
N ALA A 1131 -54.68 30.22 -18.76
CA ALA A 1131 -53.35 30.27 -19.36
C ALA A 1131 -53.36 30.85 -20.79
N THR A 1132 -52.20 31.28 -21.24
CA THR A 1132 -51.91 31.67 -22.62
C THR A 1132 -50.62 30.99 -23.10
N LEU A 1133 -50.69 30.22 -24.18
CA LEU A 1133 -49.52 29.60 -24.82
C LEU A 1133 -49.03 30.51 -25.96
N THR A 1134 -47.88 31.17 -25.85
CA THR A 1134 -47.52 32.27 -26.77
C THR A 1134 -47.26 31.85 -28.21
N ASP A 1135 -46.84 30.61 -28.44
CA ASP A 1135 -46.51 30.08 -29.78
C ASP A 1135 -47.70 29.40 -30.48
N HIS A 1136 -48.87 29.43 -29.84
CA HIS A 1136 -50.11 28.82 -30.31
C HIS A 1136 -49.94 27.37 -30.79
N PRO A 1137 -49.28 26.48 -30.02
CA PRO A 1137 -49.01 25.10 -30.44
C PRO A 1137 -50.30 24.32 -30.70
N ALA A 1138 -50.23 23.33 -31.59
CA ALA A 1138 -51.35 22.45 -31.89
C ALA A 1138 -51.45 21.36 -30.82
N ILE A 1139 -52.13 21.68 -29.70
CA ILE A 1139 -52.32 20.78 -28.57
C ILE A 1139 -53.55 19.89 -28.74
N THR A 1140 -53.53 18.73 -28.07
CA THR A 1140 -54.63 17.75 -27.98
C THR A 1140 -54.85 17.33 -26.53
N THR A 1141 -55.85 16.49 -26.26
CA THR A 1141 -56.11 15.98 -24.91
C THR A 1141 -54.93 15.22 -24.29
N SER A 1142 -54.02 14.67 -25.11
CA SER A 1142 -52.81 14.01 -24.59
C SER A 1142 -51.81 14.98 -23.95
N ASP A 1143 -51.93 16.29 -24.20
CA ASP A 1143 -51.04 17.32 -23.66
C ASP A 1143 -51.49 17.81 -22.27
N PHE A 1144 -52.61 17.28 -21.78
CA PHE A 1144 -53.13 17.55 -20.45
C PHE A 1144 -52.93 16.32 -19.54
N ALA A 1145 -52.65 16.57 -18.27
CA ALA A 1145 -52.72 15.59 -17.21
C ALA A 1145 -53.63 16.14 -16.11
N VAL A 1146 -54.30 15.26 -15.39
CA VAL A 1146 -55.04 15.63 -14.18
C VAL A 1146 -54.41 14.89 -13.01
N SER A 1147 -54.09 15.62 -11.93
CA SER A 1147 -53.34 15.12 -10.78
C SER A 1147 -54.11 15.26 -9.49
#